data_AF-A0A4S4EU69-F1
#
_entry.id   AF-A0A4S4EU69-F1
#
_cell.length_a   1.000
_cell.length_b   1.000
_cell.length_c   1.000
_cell.angle_alpha   90.00
_cell.angle_beta   90.00
_cell.angle_gamma   90.00
#
_symmetry.space_group_name_H-M   'P 1'
#
loop_
_entity.id
_entity.type
_entity.pdbx_description
1 polymer ?
#
loop_
_entity_poly.entity_id
_entity_poly.type
_entity_poly.pdbx_seq_one_letter_code
_entity_poly.pdbx_strand_id
1 'polypeptide(L)'
;MVREYPTLEQPRSPGKNGLLPELIETRIQQTRPETRIIQHPLIKTMGLCPCARENQARDSEATTRCVSVYMLSAPKRSTTTVITDNQTIKEGISIQAILQIQVVREHYLRDDIYCGAPFCNVCDSKSARLSSSAPTILIFDTNVVLNQIDLLENPAIDDVVILSVVLEEVKNKNLSVYNRIRALCSNSTRKFFVFSNEYHRAVFCILVVIFIPSAMTCVCGFPFPDIEEIVVSAIWVAAQWYKNHLGDATRVLLITNDRENKRKATEEGISAETVESFVKSLGQPGLLDLLVQPHSEDVGMEEVEDLRPSKRKILYTEHKPMSEITAGLHCGIFHRGKLRVNRYNPFEAYVGSESIGDEIIIYGRVNMNRAFDGDIVAVELLPQDQWHEQKSLSIADEEDEEEEDVHLVPSSADDAPRVPNPAQGSAGGANTVFSRPSGRIVGIIKRNSHSYCGSLEPMPMPAGTGGVAHALFVSKDRRFPKIRIQTRQLENLLDKRIIVAVDSWDLLSRYPSGHYVRTIGVIGDRETESEVVLTENDIDSRPFTSQVLSCLPPLPWSVSFEDLANPIRQDLRRIRVFSVDPPGCTDIDDALHCTALPNGNFEVGVREGALLKGVSVKVEPPREGGLSNFANPSTLTTNLQVRDIADVTNFVHPGTPLDDEATQRGTSVYLVERRIDMLPKPLTEDICALRADVERLAFSVIWEMTPEAEIISTRFTKSVIKSCATLSYVEAQARMDDRCYI
;
A
#
# COMPACT_ATOMS: atom_id res chain seq x y z
N MET A 1 -70.06 8.08 -10.67
CA MET A 1 -70.37 9.10 -11.70
C MET A 1 -70.33 10.46 -11.02
N VAL A 2 -69.52 11.40 -11.56
CA VAL A 2 -69.57 12.87 -11.35
C VAL A 2 -69.15 13.33 -9.92
N ARG A 3 -67.97 13.97 -9.73
CA ARG A 3 -67.70 15.44 -9.73
C ARG A 3 -68.65 16.20 -8.79
N GLU A 4 -68.25 17.15 -7.95
CA GLU A 4 -67.14 18.11 -7.97
C GLU A 4 -67.04 18.78 -6.57
N TYR A 5 -65.90 19.43 -6.33
CA TYR A 5 -65.53 20.42 -5.30
C TYR A 5 -66.57 21.56 -5.07
N PRO A 6 -66.40 22.55 -4.13
CA PRO A 6 -65.20 22.98 -3.38
C PRO A 6 -65.43 23.39 -1.90
N THR A 7 -64.35 23.63 -1.11
CA THR A 7 -64.01 24.94 -0.47
C THR A 7 -62.82 24.86 0.49
N LEU A 8 -62.21 26.02 0.67
CA LEU A 8 -60.86 26.36 1.13
C LEU A 8 -60.72 26.66 2.65
N GLU A 9 -59.46 26.56 3.07
CA GLU A 9 -58.74 27.32 4.14
C GLU A 9 -58.87 26.92 5.63
N GLN A 10 -57.83 26.20 6.08
CA GLN A 10 -56.98 26.32 7.29
C GLN A 10 -57.54 27.03 8.55
N PRO A 11 -57.27 26.53 9.79
CA PRO A 11 -55.90 26.45 10.32
C PRO A 11 -55.61 25.45 11.49
N ARG A 12 -54.34 25.46 11.94
CA ARG A 12 -53.80 25.03 13.26
C ARG A 12 -53.58 23.52 13.59
N SER A 13 -52.53 23.34 14.39
CA SER A 13 -51.93 22.16 15.06
C SER A 13 -52.88 21.36 15.98
N PRO A 14 -52.42 20.40 16.82
CA PRO A 14 -51.38 19.36 16.72
C PRO A 14 -51.90 17.94 17.10
N GLY A 15 -51.14 16.90 16.74
CA GLY A 15 -50.85 15.77 17.65
C GLY A 15 -51.74 14.52 17.69
N LYS A 16 -51.03 13.38 17.52
CA LYS A 16 -51.22 12.03 18.11
C LYS A 16 -52.11 10.97 17.42
N ASN A 17 -51.37 9.99 16.91
CA ASN A 17 -51.40 8.54 17.24
C ASN A 17 -52.34 7.57 16.49
N GLY A 18 -51.69 6.48 16.05
CA GLY A 18 -52.24 5.15 15.71
C GLY A 18 -52.16 4.85 14.21
N LEU A 19 -51.69 3.71 13.70
CA LEU A 19 -51.34 2.39 14.23
C LEU A 19 -50.50 1.65 13.14
N LEU A 20 -49.71 0.65 13.57
CA LEU A 20 -48.90 -0.39 12.88
C LEU A 20 -49.56 -1.10 11.66
N PRO A 21 -48.89 -1.93 10.80
CA PRO A 21 -47.78 -2.93 11.05
C PRO A 21 -46.64 -3.04 9.98
N GLU A 22 -45.39 -3.42 10.33
CA GLU A 22 -44.68 -4.74 10.22
C GLU A 22 -44.66 -5.39 8.81
N LEU A 23 -43.59 -5.97 8.22
CA LEU A 23 -42.23 -6.43 8.64
C LEU A 23 -41.38 -6.83 7.38
N ILE A 24 -40.11 -7.24 7.62
CA ILE A 24 -39.07 -7.90 6.77
C ILE A 24 -37.95 -6.93 6.31
N GLU A 25 -36.92 -6.62 7.11
CA GLU A 25 -35.69 -7.36 7.50
C GLU A 25 -34.66 -7.65 6.39
N THR A 26 -33.56 -6.88 6.38
CA THR A 26 -32.22 -7.31 5.97
C THR A 26 -31.18 -6.80 6.99
N ARG A 27 -30.54 -7.73 7.70
CA ARG A 27 -29.48 -7.52 8.69
C ARG A 27 -28.17 -7.10 8.02
N ILE A 28 -27.67 -5.93 8.37
CA ILE A 28 -26.24 -5.58 8.27
C ILE A 28 -25.71 -5.51 9.70
N GLN A 29 -24.89 -6.49 10.10
CA GLN A 29 -24.12 -6.44 11.36
C GLN A 29 -22.94 -5.48 11.19
N GLN A 30 -23.19 -4.18 11.35
CA GLN A 30 -22.15 -3.21 11.68
C GLN A 30 -22.10 -3.09 13.21
N THR A 31 -21.12 -3.71 13.85
CA THR A 31 -20.75 -3.37 15.23
C THR A 31 -20.04 -2.01 15.22
N ARG A 32 -20.82 -0.93 15.19
CA ARG A 32 -20.36 0.39 15.65
C ARG A 32 -20.43 0.39 17.18
N PRO A 33 -19.38 0.78 17.93
CA PRO A 33 -19.58 1.18 19.30
C PRO A 33 -20.42 2.46 19.30
N GLU A 34 -21.62 2.41 19.89
CA GLU A 34 -22.46 3.57 20.12
C GLU A 34 -21.69 4.58 21.00
N THR A 35 -21.36 5.74 20.44
CA THR A 35 -20.93 6.90 21.22
C THR A 35 -22.14 7.43 21.99
N ARG A 36 -22.39 6.93 23.20
CA ARG A 36 -23.36 7.53 24.12
C ARG A 36 -22.69 8.65 24.90
N ILE A 37 -23.05 9.90 24.58
CA ILE A 37 -22.80 11.04 25.45
C ILE A 37 -23.78 10.92 26.63
N ILE A 38 -23.33 10.35 27.74
CA ILE A 38 -24.12 10.28 28.97
C ILE A 38 -23.78 11.51 29.81
N GLN A 39 -24.66 12.53 29.81
CA GLN A 39 -24.66 13.54 30.86
C GLN A 39 -25.32 12.94 32.11
N HIS A 40 -24.53 12.51 33.11
CA HIS A 40 -25.06 12.05 34.40
C HIS A 40 -24.84 13.10 35.50
N PRO A 41 -25.83 13.44 36.35
CA PRO A 41 -25.77 14.65 37.19
C PRO A 41 -25.07 14.50 38.55
N LEU A 42 -24.22 13.48 38.75
CA LEU A 42 -23.65 13.13 40.06
C LEU A 42 -22.17 13.47 40.26
N ILE A 43 -21.59 14.32 39.41
CA ILE A 43 -20.26 14.90 39.65
C ILE A 43 -20.45 16.25 40.36
N LYS A 44 -20.87 16.21 41.62
CA LYS A 44 -21.04 17.41 42.46
C LYS A 44 -20.36 17.27 43.82
N THR A 45 -19.22 16.59 43.90
CA THR A 45 -18.33 16.63 45.08
C THR A 45 -16.95 16.05 44.72
N MET A 46 -16.15 16.79 43.97
CA MET A 46 -14.69 16.60 43.97
C MET A 46 -14.05 17.98 44.03
N GLY A 47 -13.58 18.34 45.23
CA GLY A 47 -12.86 19.59 45.45
C GLY A 47 -11.54 19.59 44.69
N LEU A 48 -11.23 20.71 44.04
CA LEU A 48 -9.93 20.98 43.44
C LEU A 48 -8.82 20.87 44.50
N CYS A 49 -7.68 20.29 44.12
CA CYS A 49 -6.45 20.32 44.92
C CYS A 49 -6.11 21.77 45.33
N PRO A 50 -5.69 22.04 46.57
CA PRO A 50 -5.26 23.37 47.01
C PRO A 50 -4.11 23.96 46.16
N CYS A 51 -3.33 23.09 45.51
CA CYS A 51 -2.21 23.43 44.63
C CYS A 51 -2.62 24.15 43.33
N ALA A 52 -3.88 24.06 42.89
CA ALA A 52 -4.36 24.69 41.65
C ALA A 52 -4.72 26.19 41.80
N ARG A 53 -4.61 26.76 43.01
CA ARG A 53 -4.93 28.18 43.26
C ARG A 53 -3.73 29.12 43.19
N GLU A 54 -2.49 28.64 43.26
CA GLU A 54 -1.30 29.50 43.40
C GLU A 54 -0.42 29.61 42.14
N ASN A 55 -0.63 28.81 41.09
CA ASN A 55 0.22 28.82 39.88
C ASN A 55 -0.36 29.54 38.65
N GLN A 56 -1.39 30.39 38.79
CA GLN A 56 -1.94 31.17 37.66
C GLN A 56 -1.14 32.42 37.28
N ALA A 57 0.08 32.62 37.80
CA ALA A 57 0.80 33.89 37.61
C ALA A 57 2.24 33.80 37.10
N ARG A 58 2.85 32.63 36.85
CA ARG A 58 4.21 32.57 36.28
C ARG A 58 4.41 31.39 35.34
N ASP A 59 5.03 31.72 34.21
CA ASP A 59 5.63 30.88 33.17
C ASP A 59 4.70 30.26 32.12
N SER A 60 4.77 30.89 30.93
CA SER A 60 4.15 30.51 29.67
C SER A 60 5.12 29.68 28.82
N GLU A 61 5.54 28.49 29.28
CA GLU A 61 6.34 27.56 28.44
C GLU A 61 6.49 26.17 29.08
N ALA A 62 5.38 25.51 29.43
CA ALA A 62 5.39 24.08 29.74
C ALA A 62 3.98 23.48 29.66
N THR A 63 3.58 23.01 28.48
CA THR A 63 2.33 22.25 28.31
C THR A 63 2.54 20.81 28.77
N THR A 64 2.35 20.55 30.06
CA THR A 64 2.41 19.18 30.62
C THR A 64 1.21 18.37 30.12
N ARG A 65 1.46 17.29 29.33
CA ARG A 65 0.45 16.30 28.97
C ARG A 65 -0.04 15.59 30.23
N CYS A 66 -1.31 15.77 30.61
CA CYS A 66 -1.92 15.04 31.73
C CYS A 66 -2.79 13.89 31.19
N VAL A 67 -2.37 12.64 31.42
CA VAL A 67 -3.23 11.45 31.34
C VAL A 67 -3.57 11.05 32.77
N SER A 68 -4.83 11.19 33.17
CA SER A 68 -5.29 10.68 34.47
C SER A 68 -6.00 9.35 34.28
N VAL A 69 -5.41 8.27 34.82
CA VAL A 69 -6.05 6.95 34.92
C VAL A 69 -6.67 6.84 36.31
N TYR A 70 -8.00 6.82 36.37
CA TYR A 70 -8.72 6.58 37.62
C TYR A 70 -9.26 5.15 37.63
N MET A 71 -8.77 4.33 38.56
CA MET A 71 -9.39 3.05 38.91
C MET A 71 -10.61 3.36 39.78
N LEU A 72 -11.79 3.44 39.16
CA LEU A 72 -13.05 3.45 39.90
C LEU A 72 -13.24 2.08 40.57
N SER A 73 -13.89 2.07 41.74
CA SER A 73 -14.03 0.94 42.66
C SER A 73 -14.88 -0.25 42.16
N ALA A 74 -14.88 -0.52 40.84
CA ALA A 74 -15.46 -1.71 40.23
C ALA A 74 -14.35 -2.55 39.56
N PRO A 75 -14.20 -3.85 39.86
CA PRO A 75 -12.98 -4.63 39.60
C PRO A 75 -12.66 -4.93 38.11
N LYS A 76 -13.37 -4.32 37.14
CA LYS A 76 -13.27 -4.62 35.70
C LYS A 76 -13.29 -3.39 34.77
N ARG A 77 -13.23 -2.16 35.29
CA ARG A 77 -13.32 -0.93 34.46
C ARG A 77 -12.23 0.07 34.87
N SER A 78 -11.46 0.53 33.89
CA SER A 78 -10.55 1.67 34.03
C SER A 78 -10.95 2.78 33.04
N THR A 79 -10.89 4.03 33.48
CA THR A 79 -11.17 5.18 32.61
C THR A 79 -9.85 5.82 32.19
N THR A 80 -9.59 5.87 30.88
CA THR A 80 -8.39 6.52 30.32
C THR A 80 -8.79 7.85 29.68
N THR A 81 -8.16 8.93 30.14
CA THR A 81 -8.37 10.26 29.58
C THR A 81 -7.19 10.62 28.67
N VAL A 82 -7.45 10.85 27.38
CA VAL A 82 -6.46 11.34 26.43
C VAL A 82 -6.83 12.76 26.03
N ILE A 83 -5.95 13.72 26.28
CA ILE A 83 -6.13 15.10 25.78
C ILE A 83 -5.52 15.13 24.38
N THR A 84 -6.33 15.43 23.38
CA THR A 84 -5.89 15.58 21.99
C THR A 84 -6.03 17.04 21.56
N ASP A 85 -4.95 17.62 21.08
CA ASP A 85 -4.98 18.94 20.42
C ASP A 85 -5.49 18.75 18.99
N ASN A 86 -6.73 19.16 18.73
CA ASN A 86 -7.29 19.09 17.38
C ASN A 86 -7.08 20.44 16.67
N GLN A 87 -6.06 20.51 15.81
CA GLN A 87 -5.97 21.59 14.83
C GLN A 87 -6.98 21.32 13.72
N THR A 88 -8.13 22.00 13.76
CA THR A 88 -9.10 21.93 12.66
C THR A 88 -8.83 23.09 11.70
N ILE A 89 -8.20 22.81 10.57
CA ILE A 89 -8.10 23.78 9.47
C ILE A 89 -9.44 23.76 8.74
N LYS A 90 -10.26 24.79 8.95
CA LYS A 90 -11.31 25.15 7.99
C LYS A 90 -10.79 26.31 7.16
N GLU A 91 -10.84 26.14 5.84
CA GLU A 91 -10.52 27.18 4.89
C GLU A 91 -11.30 28.46 5.21
N GLY A 92 -10.56 29.56 5.34
CA GLY A 92 -11.11 30.90 5.49
C GLY A 92 -11.27 31.34 6.95
N ILE A 93 -10.44 32.32 7.31
CA ILE A 93 -10.53 33.23 8.46
C ILE A 93 -9.78 32.77 9.73
N SER A 94 -8.66 33.45 9.94
CA SER A 94 -7.79 33.45 11.13
C SER A 94 -8.54 33.79 12.42
N ILE A 95 -8.68 32.81 13.33
CA ILE A 95 -8.57 32.97 14.80
C ILE A 95 -8.02 31.64 15.37
N GLN A 96 -6.84 31.68 15.98
CA GLN A 96 -6.28 30.56 16.76
C GLN A 96 -7.14 30.33 18.02
N ALA A 97 -7.95 29.27 18.01
CA ALA A 97 -8.44 28.65 19.23
C ALA A 97 -7.93 27.21 19.22
N ILE A 98 -6.94 26.90 20.06
CA ILE A 98 -6.58 25.51 20.37
C ILE A 98 -7.75 24.96 21.18
N LEU A 99 -8.69 24.30 20.49
CA LEU A 99 -9.69 23.48 21.16
C LEU A 99 -8.97 22.23 21.67
N GLN A 100 -8.54 22.25 22.93
CA GLN A 100 -8.15 21.05 23.64
C GLN A 100 -9.39 20.17 23.79
N ILE A 101 -9.46 19.12 23.00
CA ILE A 101 -10.54 18.14 23.10
C ILE A 101 -10.05 17.05 24.05
N GLN A 102 -10.67 17.00 25.23
CA GLN A 102 -10.47 15.89 26.15
C GLN A 102 -11.30 14.70 25.67
N VAL A 103 -10.63 13.67 25.19
CA VAL A 103 -11.25 12.41 24.77
C VAL A 103 -11.15 11.42 25.94
N VAL A 104 -12.29 11.11 26.55
CA VAL A 104 -12.39 10.08 27.59
C VAL A 104 -12.82 8.77 26.93
N ARG A 105 -12.05 7.71 27.12
CA ARG A 105 -12.38 6.36 26.63
C ARG A 105 -12.50 5.40 27.82
N GLU A 106 -13.49 4.52 27.76
CA GLU A 106 -13.60 3.40 28.68
C GLU A 106 -12.65 2.28 28.23
N HIS A 107 -11.82 1.80 29.16
CA HIS A 107 -10.87 0.72 28.90
C HIS A 107 -11.27 -0.52 29.70
N TYR A 108 -11.65 -1.58 29.00
CA TYR A 108 -12.23 -2.79 29.58
C TYR A 108 -11.15 -3.87 29.79
N LEU A 109 -10.96 -4.28 31.03
CA LEU A 109 -9.99 -5.31 31.39
C LEU A 109 -10.63 -6.69 31.39
N ARG A 110 -9.93 -7.64 30.78
CA ARG A 110 -10.37 -9.00 30.49
C ARG A 110 -9.42 -10.03 31.11
N ASP A 111 -10.01 -11.15 31.53
CA ASP A 111 -9.30 -12.32 32.09
C ASP A 111 -9.34 -13.53 31.12
N ASP A 112 -10.07 -13.41 30.01
CA ASP A 112 -10.31 -14.46 29.01
C ASP A 112 -9.39 -14.31 27.77
N ILE A 113 -8.28 -13.60 27.91
CA ILE A 113 -7.27 -13.46 26.86
C ILE A 113 -6.27 -14.61 26.99
N TYR A 114 -6.21 -15.47 25.96
CA TYR A 114 -5.35 -16.64 25.93
C TYR A 114 -3.93 -16.30 25.44
N CYS A 115 -2.95 -17.13 25.82
CA CYS A 115 -1.53 -16.93 25.49
C CYS A 115 -1.12 -17.45 24.10
N GLY A 116 -2.03 -18.09 23.36
CA GLY A 116 -1.78 -18.61 22.02
C GLY A 116 -0.96 -19.90 21.96
N ALA A 117 -0.47 -20.40 23.11
CA ALA A 117 0.29 -21.64 23.23
C ALA A 117 -0.65 -22.85 23.39
N PRO A 118 -0.57 -23.88 22.54
CA PRO A 118 -1.45 -25.05 22.60
C PRO A 118 -1.16 -25.96 23.81
N PHE A 119 0.06 -25.88 24.35
CA PHE A 119 0.51 -26.65 25.53
C PHE A 119 0.23 -25.93 26.85
N CYS A 120 -0.46 -24.79 26.83
CA CYS A 120 -0.89 -24.12 28.05
C CYS A 120 -2.04 -24.89 28.71
N ASN A 121 -1.89 -25.18 30.01
CA ASN A 121 -2.89 -25.89 30.81
C ASN A 121 -3.97 -24.97 31.41
N VAL A 122 -3.82 -23.65 31.28
CA VAL A 122 -4.69 -22.64 31.90
C VAL A 122 -5.61 -21.97 30.88
N CYS A 123 -5.13 -21.75 29.65
CA CYS A 123 -5.85 -21.04 28.60
C CYS A 123 -6.62 -21.99 27.67
N ASP A 124 -7.62 -21.49 26.95
CA ASP A 124 -8.33 -22.26 25.92
C ASP A 124 -7.42 -22.51 24.71
N SER A 125 -7.16 -23.79 24.42
CA SER A 125 -6.25 -24.24 23.36
C SER A 125 -6.90 -24.25 21.96
N LYS A 126 -8.23 -24.06 21.84
CA LYS A 126 -8.96 -24.16 20.56
C LYS A 126 -8.51 -23.16 19.49
N SER A 127 -7.94 -22.04 19.90
CA SER A 127 -7.48 -20.95 19.03
C SER A 127 -5.96 -20.74 19.10
N ALA A 128 -5.21 -21.74 19.59
CA ALA A 128 -3.76 -21.67 19.66
C ALA A 128 -3.13 -21.58 18.26
N ARG A 129 -2.10 -20.75 18.12
CA ARG A 129 -1.38 -20.52 16.85
C ARG A 129 0.11 -20.83 16.91
N LEU A 130 0.66 -20.95 18.12
CA LEU A 130 2.06 -21.33 18.32
C LEU A 130 2.24 -22.84 18.18
N SER A 131 3.48 -23.28 17.95
CA SER A 131 3.84 -24.69 17.84
C SER A 131 3.49 -25.48 19.10
N SER A 132 3.13 -26.76 18.92
CA SER A 132 2.82 -27.68 20.02
C SER A 132 3.98 -27.97 20.97
N SER A 133 5.21 -27.73 20.54
CA SER A 133 6.44 -27.95 21.32
C SER A 133 7.48 -26.87 20.98
N ALA A 134 7.10 -25.59 21.06
CA ALA A 134 8.05 -24.49 20.86
C ALA A 134 9.06 -24.47 22.03
N PRO A 135 10.37 -24.69 21.79
CA PRO A 135 11.38 -24.58 22.84
C PRO A 135 11.59 -23.13 23.29
N THR A 136 11.38 -22.18 22.37
CA THR A 136 11.55 -20.75 22.58
C THR A 136 10.38 -19.98 21.99
N ILE A 137 9.82 -19.02 22.73
CA ILE A 137 8.84 -18.04 22.24
C ILE A 137 9.54 -16.69 22.12
N LEU A 138 9.38 -16.04 20.96
CA LEU A 138 9.99 -14.76 20.65
C LEU A 138 9.02 -13.61 20.89
N ILE A 139 9.45 -12.61 21.65
CA ILE A 139 8.73 -11.33 21.81
C ILE A 139 9.62 -10.24 21.22
N PHE A 140 9.09 -9.49 20.26
CA PHE A 140 9.83 -8.42 19.60
C PHE A 140 9.48 -7.05 20.15
N ASP A 141 10.51 -6.22 20.29
CA ASP A 141 10.39 -4.79 20.54
C ASP A 141 9.95 -4.02 19.27
N THR A 142 9.38 -2.83 19.44
CA THR A 142 8.86 -1.98 18.36
C THR A 142 9.94 -1.68 17.32
N ASN A 143 11.15 -1.30 17.75
CA ASN A 143 12.25 -0.96 16.84
C ASN A 143 12.70 -2.15 15.99
N VAL A 144 12.57 -3.38 16.50
CA VAL A 144 12.89 -4.59 15.73
C VAL A 144 11.83 -4.83 14.67
N VAL A 145 10.54 -4.70 15.01
CA VAL A 145 9.45 -4.86 14.03
C VAL A 145 9.54 -3.80 12.93
N LEU A 146 9.88 -2.55 13.28
CA LEU A 146 10.00 -1.45 12.31
C LEU A 146 11.16 -1.65 11.34
N ASN A 147 12.33 -2.06 11.84
CA ASN A 147 13.56 -2.06 11.07
C ASN A 147 13.94 -3.45 10.50
N GLN A 148 13.33 -4.54 10.96
CA GLN A 148 13.74 -5.91 10.59
C GLN A 148 12.54 -6.73 10.07
N ILE A 149 11.55 -6.08 9.46
CA ILE A 149 10.36 -6.76 8.95
C ILE A 149 10.69 -7.81 7.88
N ASP A 150 11.70 -7.57 7.04
CA ASP A 150 12.16 -8.50 6.00
C ASP A 150 12.74 -9.79 6.62
N LEU A 151 13.44 -9.69 7.75
CA LEU A 151 13.87 -10.84 8.54
C LEU A 151 12.67 -11.59 9.14
N LEU A 152 11.68 -10.87 9.68
CA LEU A 152 10.47 -11.47 10.27
C LEU A 152 9.61 -12.20 9.24
N GLU A 153 9.64 -11.78 7.98
CA GLU A 153 8.97 -12.48 6.87
C GLU A 153 9.66 -13.79 6.49
N ASN A 154 10.92 -14.01 6.91
CA ASN A 154 11.61 -15.26 6.64
C ASN A 154 10.98 -16.44 7.42
N PRO A 155 10.69 -17.59 6.77
CA PRO A 155 10.14 -18.78 7.43
C PRO A 155 11.01 -19.37 8.55
N ALA A 156 12.29 -19.03 8.62
CA ALA A 156 13.17 -19.43 9.73
C ALA A 156 12.74 -18.82 11.08
N ILE A 157 11.95 -17.74 11.06
CA ILE A 157 11.41 -17.08 12.25
C ILE A 157 9.94 -17.47 12.42
N ASP A 158 9.69 -18.27 13.46
CA ASP A 158 8.37 -18.78 13.85
C ASP A 158 8.23 -18.70 15.38
N ASP A 159 7.03 -19.02 15.90
CA ASP A 159 6.71 -18.99 17.33
C ASP A 159 6.86 -17.61 17.96
N VAL A 160 6.26 -16.62 17.27
CA VAL A 160 6.36 -15.20 17.58
C VAL A 160 5.10 -14.69 18.26
N VAL A 161 5.27 -13.98 19.37
CA VAL A 161 4.21 -13.24 20.05
C VAL A 161 4.43 -11.75 19.84
N ILE A 162 3.49 -11.11 19.15
CA ILE A 162 3.45 -9.66 18.95
C ILE A 162 2.43 -9.05 19.92
N LEU A 163 2.84 -8.02 20.66
CA LEU A 163 1.98 -7.33 21.63
C LEU A 163 1.09 -6.28 20.93
N SER A 164 -0.11 -6.03 21.46
CA SER A 164 -1.02 -5.02 20.87
C SER A 164 -0.44 -3.60 20.95
N VAL A 165 0.26 -3.29 22.04
CA VAL A 165 0.97 -2.00 22.20
C VAL A 165 2.01 -1.80 21.09
N VAL A 166 2.80 -2.84 20.79
CA VAL A 166 3.80 -2.81 19.72
C VAL A 166 3.12 -2.62 18.37
N LEU A 167 2.02 -3.31 18.09
CA LEU A 167 1.27 -3.14 16.83
C LEU A 167 0.72 -1.72 16.65
N GLU A 168 0.15 -1.12 17.71
CA GLU A 168 -0.40 0.24 17.61
C GLU A 168 0.72 1.28 17.46
N GLU A 169 1.86 1.09 18.13
CA GLU A 169 3.03 1.96 17.94
C GLU A 169 3.61 1.83 16.52
N VAL A 170 3.75 0.61 16.01
CA VAL A 170 4.19 0.35 14.62
C VAL A 170 3.22 0.99 13.63
N LYS A 171 1.91 0.88 13.84
CA LYS A 171 0.88 1.52 13.00
C LYS A 171 0.99 3.03 12.97
N ASN A 172 1.26 3.65 14.12
CA ASN A 172 1.43 5.10 14.24
C ASN A 172 2.73 5.58 13.59
N LYS A 173 3.82 4.78 13.66
CA LYS A 173 5.13 5.12 13.08
C LYS A 173 5.21 4.80 11.58
N ASN A 174 4.75 3.63 11.15
CA ASN A 174 4.80 3.17 9.76
C ASN A 174 3.65 2.20 9.41
N LEU A 175 2.63 2.72 8.72
CA LEU A 175 1.45 1.95 8.32
C LEU A 175 1.77 0.80 7.34
N SER A 176 2.81 0.94 6.50
CA SER A 176 3.21 -0.13 5.56
C SER A 176 3.73 -1.35 6.30
N VAL A 177 4.64 -1.13 7.27
CA VAL A 177 5.16 -2.21 8.12
C VAL A 177 4.04 -2.83 8.96
N TYR A 178 3.11 -2.03 9.47
CA TYR A 178 1.92 -2.52 10.17
C TYR A 178 1.08 -3.48 9.30
N ASN A 179 0.83 -3.12 8.05
CA ASN A 179 0.06 -3.97 7.14
C ASN A 179 0.80 -5.30 6.88
N ARG A 180 2.13 -5.25 6.69
CA ARG A 180 2.97 -6.45 6.50
C ARG A 180 2.95 -7.38 7.72
N ILE A 181 3.21 -6.87 8.93
CA ILE A 181 3.16 -7.69 10.15
C ILE A 181 1.74 -8.20 10.43
N ARG A 182 0.70 -7.43 10.08
CA ARG A 182 -0.69 -7.88 10.22
C ARG A 182 -1.04 -9.00 9.25
N ALA A 183 -0.49 -8.97 8.03
CA ALA A 183 -0.61 -10.06 7.07
C ALA A 183 0.08 -11.34 7.59
N LEU A 184 1.27 -11.22 8.17
CA LEU A 184 1.96 -12.34 8.84
C LEU A 184 1.12 -12.93 9.97
N CYS A 185 0.53 -12.07 10.81
CA CYS A 185 -0.35 -12.51 11.89
C CYS A 185 -1.67 -13.12 11.37
N SER A 186 -2.12 -12.81 10.16
CA SER A 186 -3.39 -13.34 9.62
C SER A 186 -3.18 -14.65 8.86
N ASN A 187 -1.95 -14.90 8.40
CA ASN A 187 -1.58 -16.09 7.67
C ASN A 187 -1.52 -17.33 8.59
N SER A 188 -2.29 -18.37 8.28
CA SER A 188 -2.34 -19.60 9.07
C SER A 188 -1.10 -20.48 8.94
N THR A 189 -0.27 -20.28 7.92
CA THR A 189 0.99 -21.04 7.76
C THR A 189 2.11 -20.50 8.64
N ARG A 190 1.99 -19.25 9.09
CA ARG A 190 2.96 -18.59 9.96
C ARG A 190 2.50 -18.66 11.41
N LYS A 191 3.44 -18.89 12.32
CA LYS A 191 3.14 -19.06 13.75
C LYS A 191 3.27 -17.74 14.50
N PHE A 192 2.50 -16.75 14.05
CA PHE A 192 2.45 -15.42 14.64
C PHE A 192 1.16 -15.26 15.44
N PHE A 193 1.30 -14.89 16.71
CA PHE A 193 0.20 -14.68 17.61
C PHE A 193 0.17 -13.25 18.13
N VAL A 194 -1.00 -12.62 18.11
CA VAL A 194 -1.18 -11.26 18.64
C VAL A 194 -1.74 -11.36 20.06
N PHE A 195 -0.97 -10.90 21.03
CA PHE A 195 -1.38 -10.87 22.42
C PHE A 195 -1.86 -9.46 22.81
N SER A 196 -3.15 -9.35 23.15
CA SER A 196 -3.80 -8.10 23.55
C SER A 196 -3.48 -7.70 24.99
N ASN A 197 -2.22 -7.34 25.24
CA ASN A 197 -1.70 -7.03 26.57
C ASN A 197 -2.39 -5.82 27.23
N GLU A 198 -2.84 -4.84 26.46
CA GLU A 198 -3.54 -3.65 27.00
C GLU A 198 -4.86 -4.00 27.67
N TYR A 199 -5.57 -4.99 27.14
CA TYR A 199 -6.87 -5.42 27.68
C TYR A 199 -6.72 -6.55 28.69
N HIS A 200 -5.51 -7.12 28.86
CA HIS A 200 -5.28 -8.22 29.80
C HIS A 200 -5.13 -7.68 31.22
N ARG A 201 -6.04 -8.07 32.13
CA ARG A 201 -6.12 -7.52 33.49
C ARG A 201 -4.80 -7.63 34.26
N ALA A 202 -4.20 -8.82 34.34
CA ALA A 202 -2.98 -9.02 35.13
C ALA A 202 -1.80 -8.16 34.63
N VAL A 203 -1.54 -8.17 33.32
CA VAL A 203 -0.48 -7.38 32.68
C VAL A 203 -0.74 -5.88 32.84
N PHE A 204 -1.96 -5.42 32.55
CA PHE A 204 -2.31 -4.00 32.69
C PHE A 204 -2.22 -3.51 34.14
N CYS A 205 -2.69 -4.29 35.12
CA CYS A 205 -2.61 -3.91 36.52
C CYS A 205 -1.15 -3.79 37.01
N ILE A 206 -0.27 -4.73 36.62
CA ILE A 206 1.16 -4.65 36.97
C ILE A 206 1.79 -3.40 36.35
N LEU A 207 1.48 -3.11 35.08
CA LEU A 207 1.96 -1.92 34.40
C LEU A 207 1.54 -0.62 35.12
N VAL A 208 0.28 -0.53 35.56
CA VAL A 208 -0.21 0.64 36.31
C VAL A 208 0.50 0.80 37.66
N VAL A 209 0.80 -0.30 38.36
CA VAL A 209 1.51 -0.28 39.66
C VAL A 209 2.94 0.25 39.51
N ILE A 210 3.62 -0.04 38.40
CA ILE A 210 4.98 0.47 38.12
C ILE A 210 4.98 2.01 38.07
N PHE A 211 3.95 2.61 37.46
CA PHE A 211 3.87 4.06 37.26
C PHE A 211 3.08 4.80 38.34
N ILE A 212 2.35 4.08 39.20
CA ILE A 212 1.59 4.63 40.32
C ILE A 212 1.91 3.82 41.58
N PRO A 213 2.99 4.15 42.31
CA PRO A 213 3.27 3.48 43.58
C PRO A 213 2.15 3.75 44.58
N SER A 214 1.69 2.70 45.27
CA SER A 214 0.59 2.70 46.26
C SER A 214 0.84 3.58 47.51
N ALA A 215 1.92 4.35 47.54
CA ALA A 215 2.30 5.22 48.65
C ALA A 215 2.84 6.55 48.12
N MET A 216 1.99 7.40 47.52
CA MET A 216 2.27 8.85 47.50
C MET A 216 1.00 9.66 47.23
N THR A 217 0.53 10.35 48.27
CA THR A 217 -0.29 11.56 48.13
C THR A 217 0.43 12.56 47.23
N CYS A 218 -0.21 12.95 46.13
CA CYS A 218 0.00 14.18 45.35
C CYS A 218 1.31 14.93 45.68
N VAL A 219 2.41 14.53 45.05
CA VAL A 219 3.57 15.39 44.88
C VAL A 219 3.55 15.84 43.43
N CYS A 220 3.13 17.08 43.22
CA CYS A 220 3.39 17.81 42.00
C CYS A 220 4.91 17.85 41.79
N GLY A 221 5.41 17.19 40.74
CA GLY A 221 6.84 17.22 40.40
C GLY A 221 7.44 15.92 39.86
N PHE A 222 6.72 14.79 39.83
CA PHE A 222 7.20 13.63 39.08
C PHE A 222 6.95 13.84 37.58
N PRO A 223 7.97 13.76 36.71
CA PRO A 223 7.77 13.76 35.28
C PRO A 223 6.89 12.55 34.92
N PHE A 224 5.85 12.77 34.12
CA PHE A 224 5.10 11.67 33.54
C PHE A 224 6.07 10.87 32.64
N PRO A 225 6.04 9.53 32.71
CA PRO A 225 6.85 8.71 31.82
C PRO A 225 6.45 9.01 30.36
N ASP A 226 7.46 9.11 29.50
CA ASP A 226 7.23 9.28 28.06
C ASP A 226 6.53 8.05 27.49
N ILE A 227 5.86 8.21 26.35
CA ILE A 227 5.11 7.11 25.69
C ILE A 227 6.04 5.91 25.45
N GLU A 228 7.28 6.15 25.04
CA GLU A 228 8.26 5.09 24.80
C GLU A 228 8.58 4.29 26.07
N GLU A 229 8.71 4.95 27.23
CA GLU A 229 8.93 4.26 28.50
C GLU A 229 7.74 3.38 28.90
N ILE A 230 6.52 3.85 28.62
CA ILE A 230 5.28 3.07 28.86
C ILE A 230 5.26 1.82 27.97
N VAL A 231 5.60 1.96 26.69
CA VAL A 231 5.63 0.82 25.75
C VAL A 231 6.68 -0.21 26.17
N VAL A 232 7.91 0.23 26.43
CA VAL A 232 9.00 -0.64 26.88
C VAL A 232 8.62 -1.40 28.15
N SER A 233 8.04 -0.70 29.14
CA SER A 233 7.57 -1.32 30.38
C SER A 233 6.45 -2.33 30.13
N ALA A 234 5.52 -2.03 29.21
CA ALA A 234 4.44 -2.95 28.84
C ALA A 234 4.98 -4.23 28.17
N ILE A 235 6.05 -4.12 27.38
CA ILE A 235 6.74 -5.26 26.77
C ILE A 235 7.36 -6.14 27.86
N TRP A 236 8.07 -5.56 28.82
CA TRP A 236 8.69 -6.32 29.91
C TRP A 236 7.68 -7.03 30.79
N VAL A 237 6.61 -6.33 31.19
CA VAL A 237 5.55 -6.93 32.02
C VAL A 237 4.89 -8.11 31.27
N ALA A 238 4.68 -7.98 29.96
CA ALA A 238 4.16 -9.08 29.15
C ALA A 238 5.16 -10.25 29.08
N ALA A 239 6.44 -10.00 28.82
CA ALA A 239 7.47 -11.04 28.75
C ALA A 239 7.61 -11.79 30.09
N GLN A 240 7.61 -11.06 31.20
CA GLN A 240 7.63 -11.65 32.55
C GLN A 240 6.38 -12.48 32.84
N TRP A 241 5.20 -12.00 32.41
CA TRP A 241 3.96 -12.74 32.53
C TRP A 241 4.02 -14.06 31.74
N TYR A 242 4.50 -14.05 30.50
CA TYR A 242 4.66 -15.26 29.68
C TYR A 242 5.61 -16.26 30.34
N LYS A 243 6.75 -15.79 30.87
CA LYS A 243 7.73 -16.62 31.59
C LYS A 243 7.08 -17.32 32.79
N ASN A 244 6.36 -16.56 33.62
CA ASN A 244 5.69 -17.09 34.80
C ASN A 244 4.52 -18.02 34.45
N HIS A 245 3.82 -17.73 33.35
CA HIS A 245 2.61 -18.44 32.94
C HIS A 245 2.91 -19.80 32.27
N LEU A 246 3.94 -19.87 31.43
CA LEU A 246 4.34 -21.09 30.73
C LEU A 246 5.35 -21.94 31.52
N GLY A 247 5.97 -21.38 32.55
CA GLY A 247 6.95 -22.04 33.40
C GLY A 247 8.27 -22.35 32.67
N ASP A 248 9.11 -23.19 33.29
CA ASP A 248 10.47 -23.48 32.79
C ASP A 248 10.52 -24.39 31.55
N ALA A 249 9.37 -24.88 31.09
CA ALA A 249 9.29 -25.77 29.92
C ALA A 249 9.52 -25.03 28.58
N THR A 250 9.34 -23.71 28.55
CA THR A 250 9.51 -22.89 27.35
C THR A 250 10.32 -21.64 27.67
N ARG A 251 11.38 -21.39 26.91
CA ARG A 251 12.19 -20.18 27.06
C ARG A 251 11.48 -18.99 26.41
N VAL A 252 11.20 -17.93 27.17
CA VAL A 252 10.69 -16.66 26.60
C VAL A 252 11.87 -15.74 26.34
N LEU A 253 12.05 -15.32 25.09
CA LEU A 253 13.18 -14.50 24.65
C LEU A 253 12.68 -13.15 24.11
N LEU A 254 13.08 -12.07 24.77
CA LEU A 254 12.88 -10.70 24.30
C LEU A 254 13.96 -10.33 23.30
N ILE A 255 13.57 -9.91 22.10
CA ILE A 255 14.48 -9.44 21.06
C ILE A 255 14.39 -7.91 20.96
N THR A 256 15.47 -7.23 21.31
CA THR A 256 15.57 -5.76 21.26
C THR A 256 16.96 -5.35 20.78
N ASN A 257 17.03 -4.34 19.91
CA ASN A 257 18.30 -3.74 19.48
C ASN A 257 18.74 -2.59 20.39
N ASP A 258 17.88 -2.14 21.31
CA ASP A 258 18.23 -1.15 22.32
C ASP A 258 19.06 -1.83 23.42
N ARG A 259 20.31 -1.39 23.56
CA ARG A 259 21.27 -1.94 24.53
C ARG A 259 20.84 -1.69 25.97
N GLU A 260 20.21 -0.55 26.24
CA GLU A 260 19.73 -0.20 27.58
C GLU A 260 18.50 -1.02 27.94
N ASN A 261 17.59 -1.24 26.98
CA ASN A 261 16.44 -2.12 27.18
C ASN A 261 16.88 -3.57 27.43
N LYS A 262 17.88 -4.05 26.70
CA LYS A 262 18.46 -5.38 26.95
C LYS A 262 19.06 -5.48 28.35
N ARG A 263 19.83 -4.48 28.78
CA ARG A 263 20.47 -4.44 30.11
C ARG A 263 19.42 -4.51 31.22
N LYS A 264 18.43 -3.62 31.19
CA LYS A 264 17.35 -3.55 32.20
C LYS A 264 16.50 -4.83 32.20
N ALA A 265 16.12 -5.36 31.04
CA ALA A 265 15.37 -6.62 30.97
C ALA A 265 16.14 -7.80 31.61
N THR A 266 17.46 -7.84 31.42
CA THR A 266 18.31 -8.88 32.02
C THR A 266 18.41 -8.74 33.55
N GLU A 267 18.45 -7.50 34.06
CA GLU A 267 18.44 -7.21 35.51
C GLU A 267 17.13 -7.65 36.18
N GLU A 268 16.00 -7.50 35.50
CA GLU A 268 14.68 -7.98 35.94
C GLU A 268 14.48 -9.51 35.73
N GLY A 269 15.52 -10.22 35.24
CA GLY A 269 15.50 -11.66 35.06
C GLY A 269 14.77 -12.16 33.81
N ILE A 270 14.50 -11.28 32.83
CA ILE A 270 13.95 -11.63 31.52
C ILE A 270 15.12 -11.97 30.58
N SER A 271 15.05 -13.08 29.84
CA SER A 271 16.06 -13.37 28.82
C SER A 271 15.92 -12.39 27.65
N ALA A 272 16.95 -11.58 27.40
CA ALA A 272 16.96 -10.60 26.32
C ALA A 272 18.22 -10.70 25.45
N GLU A 273 18.05 -10.66 24.12
CA GLU A 273 19.13 -10.70 23.14
C GLU A 273 18.94 -9.65 22.04
N THR A 274 20.04 -9.27 21.38
CA THR A 274 19.97 -8.43 20.16
C THR A 274 19.58 -9.29 18.97
N VAL A 275 18.98 -8.69 17.95
CA VAL A 275 18.59 -9.42 16.73
C VAL A 275 19.81 -10.11 16.11
N GLU A 276 20.95 -9.41 16.05
CA GLU A 276 22.19 -9.97 15.50
C GLU A 276 22.69 -11.19 16.28
N SER A 277 22.67 -11.15 17.62
CA SER A 277 23.07 -12.28 18.48
C SER A 277 22.15 -13.47 18.26
N PHE A 278 20.84 -13.21 18.21
CA PHE A 278 19.84 -14.23 17.99
C PHE A 278 20.00 -14.90 16.62
N VAL A 279 20.17 -14.13 15.54
CA VAL A 279 20.36 -14.69 14.19
C VAL A 279 21.67 -15.50 14.11
N LYS A 280 22.75 -15.06 14.76
CA LYS A 280 23.99 -15.85 14.86
C LYS A 280 23.75 -17.20 15.54
N SER A 281 22.89 -17.24 16.57
CA SER A 281 22.57 -18.46 17.30
C SER A 281 21.79 -19.49 16.46
N LEU A 282 21.07 -19.05 15.42
CA LEU A 282 20.33 -19.93 14.50
C LEU A 282 21.27 -20.73 13.56
N GLY A 283 22.54 -20.35 13.45
CA GLY A 283 23.53 -21.07 12.65
C GLY A 283 23.34 -20.97 11.13
N GLN A 284 22.49 -20.04 10.66
CA GLN A 284 22.24 -19.82 9.23
C GLN A 284 22.89 -18.52 8.77
N PRO A 285 24.03 -18.56 8.05
CA PRO A 285 24.79 -17.37 7.70
C PRO A 285 24.04 -16.44 6.75
N GLY A 286 23.15 -16.97 5.90
CA GLY A 286 22.36 -16.17 4.95
C GLY A 286 21.35 -15.23 5.60
N LEU A 287 20.93 -15.48 6.84
CA LEU A 287 20.02 -14.59 7.58
C LEU A 287 20.71 -13.32 8.07
N LEU A 288 22.04 -13.32 8.20
CA LEU A 288 22.79 -12.14 8.67
C LEU A 288 22.83 -11.02 7.63
N ASP A 289 22.65 -11.36 6.35
CA ASP A 289 22.59 -10.40 5.26
C ASP A 289 21.22 -9.70 5.17
N LEU A 290 20.19 -10.24 5.84
CA LEU A 290 18.85 -9.63 5.99
C LEU A 290 18.82 -8.54 7.07
N LEU A 291 19.90 -8.38 7.84
CA LEU A 291 19.91 -7.47 8.98
C LEU A 291 20.12 -6.03 8.53
N VAL A 292 19.16 -5.16 8.87
CA VAL A 292 19.34 -3.71 8.76
C VAL A 292 20.39 -3.24 9.76
N GLN A 293 21.32 -2.40 9.30
CA GLN A 293 22.36 -1.84 10.16
C GLN A 293 21.80 -0.69 11.01
N PRO A 294 22.20 -0.57 12.29
CA PRO A 294 21.88 0.60 13.08
C PRO A 294 22.51 1.86 12.48
N HIS A 295 21.87 3.01 12.71
CA HIS A 295 22.42 4.31 12.34
C HIS A 295 23.80 4.51 12.99
N SER A 296 24.72 5.13 12.24
CA SER A 296 26.14 5.35 12.56
C SER A 296 26.40 6.09 13.88
N GLU A 297 25.38 6.62 14.56
CA GLU A 297 25.51 7.34 15.84
C GLU A 297 25.70 6.40 17.06
N ASP A 298 25.26 5.14 16.98
CA ASP A 298 25.35 4.17 18.10
C ASP A 298 26.61 3.29 18.07
N VAL A 299 27.41 3.41 17.02
CA VAL A 299 28.73 2.77 16.92
C VAL A 299 29.74 3.78 17.43
N GLY A 300 30.28 3.55 18.63
CA GLY A 300 31.46 4.25 19.12
C GLY A 300 32.46 4.35 17.97
N MET A 301 32.82 5.60 17.67
CA MET A 301 33.39 6.05 16.42
C MET A 301 34.83 5.56 16.21
N GLU A 302 35.02 4.25 16.09
CA GLU A 302 36.27 3.60 15.71
C GLU A 302 35.93 2.44 14.75
N GLU A 303 36.63 2.42 13.61
CA GLU A 303 36.70 1.29 12.65
C GLU A 303 35.63 1.16 11.54
N VAL A 304 35.45 2.21 10.71
CA VAL A 304 35.39 2.01 9.24
C VAL A 304 36.07 3.22 8.58
N GLU A 305 37.39 3.16 8.41
CA GLU A 305 38.16 4.19 7.73
C GLU A 305 37.87 4.15 6.22
N ASP A 306 37.25 5.22 5.71
CA ASP A 306 37.34 5.59 4.30
C ASP A 306 38.80 6.05 4.05
N LEU A 307 39.68 5.14 3.63
CA LEU A 307 41.12 5.40 3.43
C LEU A 307 41.43 6.19 2.13
N ARG A 308 40.52 7.06 1.68
CA ARG A 308 40.83 8.11 0.70
C ARG A 308 40.97 9.44 1.44
N PRO A 309 42.15 10.07 1.45
CA PRO A 309 42.41 11.28 2.23
C PRO A 309 41.82 12.50 1.53
N SER A 310 40.50 12.59 1.49
CA SER A 310 39.77 13.80 1.16
C SER A 310 38.96 14.15 2.39
N LYS A 311 39.41 15.18 3.12
CA LYS A 311 38.78 15.76 4.32
C LYS A 311 37.26 15.53 4.30
N ARG A 312 36.69 14.94 5.38
CA ARG A 312 35.24 14.76 5.60
C ARG A 312 34.46 16.01 5.15
N LYS A 313 34.02 16.03 3.89
CA LYS A 313 33.28 17.12 3.28
C LYS A 313 31.82 16.70 3.40
N ILE A 314 31.05 17.44 4.19
CA ILE A 314 29.60 17.27 4.27
C ILE A 314 29.06 17.45 2.84
N LEU A 315 28.51 16.37 2.27
CA LEU A 315 28.07 16.34 0.89
C LEU A 315 26.64 16.85 0.74
N TYR A 316 25.80 16.54 1.73
CA TYR A 316 24.39 16.93 1.73
C TYR A 316 24.04 17.81 2.92
N THR A 317 23.09 18.72 2.72
CA THR A 317 22.54 19.55 3.79
C THR A 317 21.60 18.73 4.69
N GLU A 318 21.58 19.04 5.98
CA GLU A 318 20.63 18.45 6.92
C GLU A 318 19.19 18.80 6.54
N HIS A 319 18.28 17.84 6.71
CA HIS A 319 16.87 18.07 6.45
C HIS A 319 16.28 18.91 7.57
N LYS A 320 15.50 19.94 7.21
CA LYS A 320 14.83 20.80 8.20
C LYS A 320 13.84 19.98 9.04
N PRO A 321 13.67 20.30 10.34
CA PRO A 321 12.69 19.62 11.17
C PRO A 321 11.27 19.83 10.64
N MET A 322 10.38 18.86 10.87
CA MET A 322 9.03 18.88 10.31
C MET A 322 8.21 20.12 10.75
N SER A 323 8.48 20.66 11.94
CA SER A 323 7.88 21.91 12.43
C SER A 323 8.22 23.12 11.54
N GLU A 324 9.49 23.25 11.15
CA GLU A 324 9.97 24.33 10.26
C GLU A 324 9.46 24.12 8.83
N ILE A 325 9.45 22.88 8.33
CA ILE A 325 8.86 22.57 7.03
C ILE A 325 7.38 22.97 7.01
N THR A 326 6.63 22.60 8.04
CA THR A 326 5.19 22.92 8.13
C THR A 326 4.95 24.43 8.20
N ALA A 327 5.73 25.15 9.00
CA ALA A 327 5.66 26.60 9.07
C ALA A 327 6.01 27.26 7.72
N GLY A 328 7.06 26.78 7.05
CA GLY A 328 7.48 27.29 5.74
C GLY A 328 6.49 27.01 4.62
N LEU A 329 5.80 25.86 4.66
CA LEU A 329 4.68 25.55 3.75
C LEU A 329 3.50 26.50 3.98
N HIS A 330 3.15 26.81 5.24
CA HIS A 330 2.07 27.75 5.57
C HIS A 330 2.40 29.19 5.16
N CYS A 331 3.66 29.61 5.32
CA CYS A 331 4.13 30.93 4.90
C CYS A 331 4.37 31.03 3.38
N GLY A 332 4.23 29.93 2.61
CA GLY A 332 4.47 29.90 1.18
C GLY A 332 5.94 30.00 0.77
N ILE A 333 6.87 29.77 1.71
CA ILE A 333 8.33 29.77 1.46
C ILE A 333 8.75 28.44 0.83
N PHE A 334 8.15 27.34 1.31
CA PHE A 334 8.37 26.02 0.76
C PHE A 334 7.18 25.56 -0.07
N HIS A 335 7.47 24.70 -1.04
CA HIS A 335 6.48 24.11 -1.92
C HIS A 335 6.50 22.58 -1.75
N ARG A 336 5.34 22.02 -1.45
CA ARG A 336 5.17 20.57 -1.33
C ARG A 336 4.82 19.99 -2.69
N GLY A 337 5.49 18.90 -3.08
CA GLY A 337 5.15 18.17 -4.29
C GLY A 337 5.71 16.76 -4.30
N LYS A 338 5.24 15.96 -5.26
CA LYS A 338 5.80 14.62 -5.55
C LYS A 338 6.99 14.77 -6.47
N LEU A 339 8.14 14.24 -6.06
CA LEU A 339 9.36 14.22 -6.86
C LEU A 339 9.24 13.20 -7.98
N ARG A 340 9.55 13.60 -9.22
CA ARG A 340 9.65 12.72 -10.39
C ARG A 340 11.04 12.83 -10.99
N VAL A 341 11.82 11.79 -10.86
CA VAL A 341 13.21 11.75 -11.33
C VAL A 341 13.24 11.37 -12.82
N ASN A 342 14.17 11.96 -13.57
CA ASN A 342 14.38 11.64 -14.97
C ASN A 342 14.83 10.17 -15.12
N ARG A 343 14.24 9.46 -16.08
CA ARG A 343 14.55 8.06 -16.38
C ARG A 343 16.03 7.84 -16.76
N TYR A 344 16.68 8.85 -17.32
CA TYR A 344 18.05 8.74 -17.82
C TYR A 344 19.09 9.37 -16.88
N ASN A 345 18.69 10.31 -16.02
CA ASN A 345 19.58 10.98 -15.08
C ASN A 345 18.97 10.98 -13.65
N PRO A 346 19.56 10.24 -12.69
CA PRO A 346 19.05 10.18 -11.32
C PRO A 346 19.21 11.48 -10.52
N PHE A 347 19.97 12.46 -11.03
CA PHE A 347 20.22 13.76 -10.39
C PHE A 347 19.49 14.92 -11.07
N GLU A 348 18.56 14.60 -11.99
CA GLU A 348 17.64 15.55 -12.58
C GLU A 348 16.21 15.12 -12.22
N ALA A 349 15.43 16.02 -11.62
CA ALA A 349 14.07 15.72 -11.21
C ALA A 349 13.14 16.93 -11.33
N TYR A 350 11.85 16.62 -11.28
CA TYR A 350 10.76 17.57 -11.48
C TYR A 350 9.78 17.45 -10.32
N VAL A 351 9.43 18.59 -9.71
CA VAL A 351 8.44 18.66 -8.64
C VAL A 351 7.27 19.51 -9.10
N GLY A 352 6.10 18.88 -9.24
CA GLY A 352 4.86 19.61 -9.48
C GLY A 352 4.36 20.25 -8.18
N SER A 353 4.08 21.55 -8.21
CA SER A 353 3.50 22.28 -7.09
C SER A 353 2.22 22.99 -7.51
N GLU A 354 1.13 22.75 -6.79
CA GLU A 354 -0.17 23.41 -7.03
C GLU A 354 -0.09 24.93 -6.88
N SER A 355 0.84 25.43 -6.05
CA SER A 355 0.96 26.86 -5.76
C SER A 355 1.69 27.68 -6.84
N ILE A 356 2.50 27.04 -7.68
CA ILE A 356 3.28 27.71 -8.73
C ILE A 356 2.62 27.54 -10.10
N GLY A 357 1.87 26.46 -10.31
CA GLY A 357 1.23 26.15 -11.60
C GLY A 357 2.17 25.60 -12.67
N ASP A 358 3.48 25.69 -12.45
CA ASP A 358 4.56 25.11 -13.27
C ASP A 358 5.37 24.06 -12.49
N GLU A 359 6.16 23.27 -13.22
CA GLU A 359 7.07 22.27 -12.67
C GLU A 359 8.40 22.91 -12.23
N ILE A 360 8.80 22.67 -10.98
CA ILE A 360 10.09 23.10 -10.44
C ILE A 360 11.14 22.06 -10.84
N ILE A 361 12.24 22.49 -11.47
CA ILE A 361 13.37 21.63 -11.81
C ILE A 361 14.32 21.56 -10.61
N ILE A 362 14.71 20.35 -10.25
CA ILE A 362 15.75 20.07 -9.26
C ILE A 362 16.91 19.42 -10.02
N TYR A 363 18.06 20.07 -10.04
CA TYR A 363 19.24 19.57 -10.74
C TYR A 363 20.44 19.50 -9.79
N GLY A 364 21.20 18.41 -9.93
CA GLY A 364 22.42 18.16 -9.18
C GLY A 364 22.18 17.42 -7.86
N ARG A 365 23.20 16.64 -7.47
CA ARG A 365 23.18 15.79 -6.28
C ARG A 365 22.87 16.55 -4.99
N VAL A 366 23.43 17.75 -4.83
CA VAL A 366 23.28 18.56 -3.62
C VAL A 366 21.83 19.06 -3.49
N ASN A 367 21.22 19.54 -4.57
CA ASN A 367 19.85 20.05 -4.57
C ASN A 367 18.81 18.94 -4.47
N MET A 368 19.11 17.75 -5.00
CA MET A 368 18.29 16.54 -4.82
C MET A 368 18.25 16.04 -3.36
N ASN A 369 19.28 16.38 -2.58
CA ASN A 369 19.35 16.20 -1.13
C ASN A 369 18.76 14.88 -0.58
N ARG A 370 19.32 13.74 -1.02
CA ARG A 370 18.99 12.39 -0.55
C ARG A 370 17.52 11.96 -0.76
N ALA A 371 16.82 12.58 -1.71
CA ALA A 371 15.46 12.21 -2.11
C ALA A 371 15.43 11.16 -3.23
N PHE A 372 14.35 10.39 -3.27
CA PHE A 372 14.09 9.33 -4.24
C PHE A 372 12.88 9.60 -5.12
N ASP A 373 12.79 8.90 -6.26
CA ASP A 373 11.62 8.99 -7.13
C ASP A 373 10.33 8.63 -6.38
N GLY A 374 9.33 9.49 -6.53
CA GLY A 374 8.04 9.37 -5.87
C GLY A 374 7.96 9.90 -4.44
N ASP A 375 9.07 10.36 -3.84
CA ASP A 375 9.07 11.00 -2.52
C ASP A 375 8.16 12.25 -2.53
N ILE A 376 7.50 12.52 -1.39
CA ILE A 376 6.85 13.80 -1.14
C ILE A 376 7.86 14.70 -0.45
N VAL A 377 8.29 15.75 -1.15
CA VAL A 377 9.39 16.62 -0.75
C VAL A 377 8.92 18.05 -0.49
N ALA A 378 9.65 18.75 0.37
CA ALA A 378 9.57 20.20 0.54
C ALA A 378 10.70 20.86 -0.27
N VAL A 379 10.32 21.73 -1.19
CA VAL A 379 11.24 22.43 -2.10
C VAL A 379 11.29 23.91 -1.77
N GLU A 380 12.48 24.47 -1.74
CA GLU A 380 12.73 25.91 -1.71
C GLU A 380 13.18 26.36 -3.10
N LEU A 381 12.60 27.44 -3.62
CA LEU A 381 13.01 28.01 -4.90
C LEU A 381 14.39 28.65 -4.78
N LEU A 382 15.24 28.39 -5.78
CA LEU A 382 16.52 29.07 -5.90
C LEU A 382 16.30 30.50 -6.42
N PRO A 383 17.24 31.42 -6.16
CA PRO A 383 17.29 32.73 -6.80
C PRO A 383 17.19 32.62 -8.34
N GLN A 384 16.55 33.61 -8.99
CA GLN A 384 16.28 33.58 -10.44
C GLN A 384 17.54 33.51 -11.32
N ASP A 385 18.68 33.97 -10.82
CA ASP A 385 19.99 33.85 -11.45
C ASP A 385 20.49 32.40 -11.56
N GLN A 386 19.96 31.51 -10.74
CA GLN A 386 20.30 30.07 -10.72
C GLN A 386 19.24 29.22 -11.44
N TRP A 387 18.30 29.86 -12.13
CA TRP A 387 17.31 29.15 -12.92
C TRP A 387 17.93 28.69 -14.24
N HIS A 388 17.74 27.40 -14.57
CA HIS A 388 18.43 26.80 -15.72
C HIS A 388 17.82 27.27 -17.04
N GLU A 389 18.67 27.75 -17.94
CA GLU A 389 18.33 27.99 -19.35
C GLU A 389 18.45 26.69 -20.16
N GLN A 390 17.54 26.50 -21.14
CA GLN A 390 17.40 25.28 -21.95
C GLN A 390 18.66 24.80 -22.69
N LYS A 391 19.72 25.61 -22.78
CA LYS A 391 20.99 25.29 -23.48
C LYS A 391 22.13 24.83 -22.57
N SER A 392 22.00 24.96 -21.26
CA SER A 392 23.10 24.69 -20.31
C SER A 392 23.18 23.22 -19.88
N LEU A 393 22.20 22.40 -20.26
CA LEU A 393 22.11 21.00 -19.88
C LEU A 393 23.22 20.13 -20.47
N SER A 394 23.84 20.52 -21.59
CA SER A 394 24.90 19.74 -22.24
C SER A 394 26.31 20.02 -21.71
N ILE A 395 26.50 21.05 -20.88
CA ILE A 395 27.83 21.47 -20.40
C ILE A 395 28.06 21.02 -18.95
N ALA A 396 27.00 20.97 -18.14
CA ALA A 396 27.09 20.48 -16.76
C ALA A 396 27.30 18.96 -16.66
N ASP A 397 26.89 18.20 -17.68
CA ASP A 397 27.18 16.77 -17.76
C ASP A 397 28.70 16.50 -17.94
N GLU A 398 29.47 17.41 -18.56
CA GLU A 398 30.92 17.22 -18.76
C GLU A 398 31.74 17.58 -17.49
N GLU A 399 31.37 18.62 -16.73
CA GLU A 399 32.15 19.03 -15.54
C GLU A 399 31.97 18.10 -14.32
N ASP A 400 30.80 17.44 -14.16
CA ASP A 400 30.58 16.41 -13.13
C ASP A 400 31.10 15.02 -13.56
N GLU A 401 31.32 14.79 -14.87
CA GLU A 401 31.97 13.57 -15.40
C GLU A 401 33.50 13.63 -15.32
N GLU A 402 34.12 14.82 -15.35
CA GLU A 402 35.60 14.95 -15.34
C GLU A 402 36.26 14.58 -14.00
N GLU A 403 35.53 14.55 -12.88
CA GLU A 403 36.09 14.15 -11.57
C GLU A 403 35.92 12.66 -11.22
N GLU A 404 35.11 11.86 -11.95
CA GLU A 404 34.95 10.43 -11.65
C GLU A 404 34.74 9.57 -12.91
N ASP A 405 35.45 8.43 -12.98
CA ASP A 405 35.19 7.28 -13.87
C ASP A 405 33.75 6.73 -13.68
N VAL A 406 32.74 7.50 -14.08
CA VAL A 406 31.34 7.08 -14.14
C VAL A 406 31.01 6.82 -15.60
N HIS A 407 31.59 5.77 -16.17
CA HIS A 407 31.04 5.18 -17.38
C HIS A 407 29.63 4.65 -17.09
N LEU A 408 28.59 5.47 -17.31
CA LEU A 408 27.22 5.02 -17.48
C LEU A 408 27.07 4.38 -18.87
N VAL A 409 27.58 3.14 -18.97
CA VAL A 409 27.36 2.07 -19.99
C VAL A 409 27.85 2.31 -21.45
N PRO A 410 28.16 1.26 -22.27
CA PRO A 410 27.57 -0.10 -22.27
C PRO A 410 28.56 -1.28 -22.22
N SER A 411 28.20 -2.34 -21.49
CA SER A 411 28.69 -3.72 -21.71
C SER A 411 27.69 -4.75 -21.18
N SER A 412 26.39 -4.57 -21.45
CA SER A 412 25.44 -5.68 -21.47
C SER A 412 24.99 -5.92 -22.90
N ALA A 413 24.87 -7.18 -23.30
CA ALA A 413 24.68 -7.63 -24.68
C ALA A 413 23.34 -7.24 -25.36
N ASP A 414 22.58 -6.29 -24.81
CA ASP A 414 21.22 -5.94 -25.26
C ASP A 414 21.10 -4.60 -26.02
N ASP A 415 22.17 -3.83 -26.19
CA ASP A 415 22.08 -2.53 -26.86
C ASP A 415 22.31 -2.64 -28.38
N ALA A 416 21.22 -2.60 -29.15
CA ALA A 416 21.26 -2.32 -30.58
C ALA A 416 21.81 -0.89 -30.83
N PRO A 417 22.77 -0.67 -31.75
CA PRO A 417 23.38 0.64 -31.95
C PRO A 417 22.37 1.64 -32.55
N ARG A 418 22.14 2.76 -31.86
CA ARG A 418 21.36 3.88 -32.39
C ARG A 418 22.28 4.79 -33.21
N VAL A 419 22.11 4.80 -34.52
CA VAL A 419 22.80 5.73 -35.43
C VAL A 419 22.30 7.16 -35.14
N PRO A 420 23.18 8.14 -34.86
CA PRO A 420 22.77 9.53 -34.72
C PRO A 420 22.40 10.10 -36.10
N ASN A 421 21.16 10.55 -36.28
CA ASN A 421 20.79 11.36 -37.43
C ASN A 421 21.43 12.76 -37.29
N PRO A 422 22.13 13.28 -38.31
CA PRO A 422 22.69 14.62 -38.26
C PRO A 422 21.56 15.68 -38.36
N ALA A 423 21.67 16.70 -37.50
CA ALA A 423 20.76 17.82 -37.41
C ALA A 423 20.60 18.57 -38.73
N GLN A 424 19.35 18.76 -39.18
CA GLN A 424 19.00 19.81 -40.12
C GLN A 424 18.78 21.11 -39.35
N GLY A 425 19.64 22.10 -39.62
CA GLY A 425 19.47 23.46 -39.14
C GLY A 425 18.22 24.10 -39.74
N SER A 426 17.48 24.83 -38.92
CA SER A 426 16.53 25.84 -39.38
C SER A 426 16.67 27.08 -38.51
N ALA A 427 16.89 28.20 -39.20
CA ALA A 427 17.18 29.50 -38.64
C ALA A 427 15.92 30.25 -38.24
N GLY A 428 16.04 31.09 -37.20
CA GLY A 428 15.31 32.35 -37.09
C GLY A 428 13.91 32.29 -36.45
N GLY A 429 13.86 32.48 -35.13
CA GLY A 429 12.65 32.86 -34.41
C GLY A 429 13.00 33.26 -32.99
N ALA A 430 13.01 34.56 -32.70
CA ALA A 430 13.21 35.10 -31.35
C ALA A 430 12.00 34.76 -30.48
N ASN A 431 12.02 33.59 -29.85
CA ASN A 431 11.13 33.25 -28.75
C ASN A 431 11.83 33.57 -27.44
N THR A 432 11.21 34.46 -26.65
CA THR A 432 11.51 34.70 -25.23
C THR A 432 11.63 33.36 -24.49
N VAL A 433 12.85 33.00 -24.09
CA VAL A 433 13.11 31.78 -23.32
C VAL A 433 12.58 32.02 -21.91
N PHE A 434 11.47 31.37 -21.55
CA PHE A 434 11.03 31.33 -20.16
C PHE A 434 12.01 30.45 -19.39
N SER A 435 12.81 31.06 -18.51
CA SER A 435 13.66 30.31 -17.58
C SER A 435 12.75 29.54 -16.61
N ARG A 436 12.93 28.22 -16.53
CA ARG A 436 12.08 27.38 -15.68
C ARG A 436 12.52 27.53 -14.22
N PRO A 437 11.59 27.56 -13.26
CA PRO A 437 11.94 27.70 -11.86
C PRO A 437 12.82 26.52 -11.41
N SER A 438 14.01 26.83 -10.91
CA SER A 438 14.89 25.85 -10.26
C SER A 438 14.70 25.87 -8.75
N GLY A 439 14.84 24.72 -8.10
CA GLY A 439 14.69 24.58 -6.65
C GLY A 439 15.70 23.63 -6.02
N ARG A 440 15.70 23.60 -4.69
CA ARG A 440 16.44 22.62 -3.87
C ARG A 440 15.53 21.98 -2.85
N ILE A 441 15.78 20.72 -2.53
CA ILE A 441 15.02 19.96 -1.54
C ILE A 441 15.57 20.25 -0.15
N VAL A 442 14.70 20.77 0.73
CA VAL A 442 15.06 21.10 2.11
C VAL A 442 14.65 20.02 3.12
N GLY A 443 13.79 19.09 2.71
CA GLY A 443 13.38 17.96 3.53
C GLY A 443 12.41 17.03 2.82
N ILE A 444 12.32 15.80 3.34
CA ILE A 444 11.43 14.76 2.82
C ILE A 444 10.26 14.62 3.80
N ILE A 445 9.06 14.95 3.35
CA ILE A 445 7.83 14.88 4.16
C ILE A 445 7.35 13.43 4.27
N LYS A 446 7.42 12.69 3.16
CA LYS A 446 7.06 11.27 3.12
C LYS A 446 7.97 10.54 2.13
N ARG A 447 8.72 9.56 2.65
CA ARG A 447 9.53 8.64 1.85
C ARG A 447 8.63 7.66 1.10
N ASN A 448 9.00 7.37 -0.14
CA ASN A 448 8.42 6.35 -1.00
C ASN A 448 9.31 5.10 -0.96
N SER A 449 9.53 4.53 0.24
CA SER A 449 10.43 3.40 0.43
C SER A 449 9.89 2.12 -0.21
N HIS A 450 10.65 1.55 -1.14
CA HIS A 450 10.38 0.27 -1.79
C HIS A 450 11.65 -0.58 -1.82
N SER A 451 11.48 -1.88 -2.04
CA SER A 451 12.58 -2.78 -2.36
C SER A 451 12.87 -2.70 -3.85
N TYR A 452 14.14 -2.73 -4.23
CA TYR A 452 14.59 -2.56 -5.62
C TYR A 452 15.20 -3.85 -6.14
N CYS A 453 14.94 -4.17 -7.42
CA CYS A 453 15.54 -5.30 -8.11
C CYS A 453 16.80 -4.86 -8.86
N GLY A 454 17.84 -5.69 -8.84
CA GLY A 454 19.11 -5.31 -9.45
C GLY A 454 20.19 -6.36 -9.34
N SER A 455 21.43 -5.93 -9.57
CA SER A 455 22.62 -6.79 -9.55
C SER A 455 23.75 -6.13 -8.77
N LEU A 456 24.76 -6.92 -8.38
CA LEU A 456 25.91 -6.42 -7.63
C LEU A 456 27.09 -6.09 -8.52
N GLU A 457 27.76 -5.01 -8.16
CA GLU A 457 29.07 -4.61 -8.66
C GLU A 457 30.05 -4.66 -7.48
N PRO A 458 31.12 -5.47 -7.58
CA PRO A 458 32.09 -5.59 -6.50
C PRO A 458 32.86 -4.27 -6.38
N MET A 459 33.06 -3.79 -5.15
CA MET A 459 34.00 -2.68 -4.93
C MET A 459 35.41 -3.25 -4.76
N PRO A 460 36.43 -2.63 -5.38
CA PRO A 460 37.83 -2.94 -5.11
C PRO A 460 38.21 -2.36 -3.74
N MET A 461 37.74 -3.00 -2.67
CA MET A 461 38.07 -2.68 -1.28
C MET A 461 38.73 -3.90 -0.65
N PRO A 462 39.73 -3.73 0.25
CA PRO A 462 40.25 -4.84 1.04
C PRO A 462 39.09 -5.44 1.84
N ALA A 463 38.93 -6.77 1.79
CA ALA A 463 37.91 -7.47 2.56
C ALA A 463 38.00 -7.05 4.03
N GLY A 464 36.89 -6.55 4.58
CA GLY A 464 36.82 -6.13 5.97
C GLY A 464 37.11 -7.28 6.92
N THR A 465 37.48 -6.94 8.15
CA THR A 465 37.70 -7.89 9.25
C THR A 465 36.50 -8.83 9.37
N GLY A 466 36.69 -10.14 9.17
CA GLY A 466 35.64 -11.14 9.31
C GLY A 466 34.93 -11.62 8.04
N GLY A 467 35.45 -11.30 6.84
CA GLY A 467 34.92 -11.83 5.57
C GLY A 467 33.63 -11.15 5.09
N VAL A 468 33.30 -9.98 5.63
CA VAL A 468 32.22 -9.12 5.14
C VAL A 468 32.77 -8.29 3.99
N ALA A 469 32.15 -8.42 2.82
CA ALA A 469 32.48 -7.63 1.65
C ALA A 469 31.48 -6.48 1.46
N HIS A 470 31.98 -5.33 1.05
CA HIS A 470 31.14 -4.22 0.62
C HIS A 470 30.96 -4.26 -0.89
N ALA A 471 29.73 -4.09 -1.36
CA ALA A 471 29.40 -4.06 -2.78
C ALA A 471 28.46 -2.91 -3.09
N LEU A 472 28.45 -2.49 -4.36
CA LEU A 472 27.46 -1.55 -4.88
C LEU A 472 26.36 -2.35 -5.58
N PHE A 473 25.15 -2.19 -5.11
CA PHE A 473 23.96 -2.66 -5.78
C PHE A 473 23.53 -1.66 -6.85
N VAL A 474 23.39 -2.15 -8.08
CA VAL A 474 22.92 -1.40 -9.23
C VAL A 474 21.46 -1.79 -9.48
N SER A 475 20.55 -0.87 -9.16
CA SER A 475 19.13 -1.01 -9.46
C SER A 475 18.92 -1.13 -10.97
N LYS A 476 17.95 -1.95 -11.39
CA LYS A 476 17.55 -2.03 -12.79
C LYS A 476 16.80 -0.77 -13.22
N ASP A 477 16.07 -0.13 -12.30
CA ASP A 477 15.56 1.22 -12.47
C ASP A 477 16.68 2.27 -12.33
N ARG A 478 17.04 2.89 -13.48
CA ARG A 478 18.10 3.90 -13.61
C ARG A 478 17.78 5.25 -12.94
N ARG A 479 16.54 5.47 -12.51
CA ARG A 479 16.16 6.66 -11.71
C ARG A 479 16.82 6.67 -10.33
N PHE A 480 17.27 5.50 -9.86
CA PHE A 480 17.83 5.34 -8.52
C PHE A 480 19.36 5.29 -8.57
N PRO A 481 20.05 5.95 -7.63
CA PRO A 481 21.50 5.83 -7.50
C PRO A 481 21.89 4.42 -7.02
N LYS A 482 23.15 4.05 -7.23
CA LYS A 482 23.72 2.81 -6.67
C LYS A 482 23.57 2.79 -5.15
N ILE A 483 23.30 1.62 -4.58
CA ILE A 483 23.09 1.43 -3.14
C ILE A 483 24.29 0.65 -2.58
N ARG A 484 24.85 1.09 -1.46
CA ARG A 484 25.92 0.37 -0.77
C ARG A 484 25.32 -0.73 0.10
N ILE A 485 25.76 -1.96 -0.11
CA ILE A 485 25.36 -3.12 0.71
C ILE A 485 26.58 -3.81 1.33
N GLN A 486 26.34 -4.55 2.40
CA GLN A 486 27.31 -5.44 3.03
C GLN A 486 26.80 -6.87 2.92
N THR A 487 27.65 -7.79 2.46
CA THR A 487 27.28 -9.20 2.31
C THR A 487 28.48 -10.10 2.54
N ARG A 488 28.22 -11.31 3.05
CA ARG A 488 29.23 -12.36 3.22
C ARG A 488 29.24 -13.36 2.06
N GLN A 489 28.27 -13.26 1.16
CA GLN A 489 28.05 -14.18 0.04
C GLN A 489 28.24 -13.46 -1.31
N LEU A 490 29.14 -12.46 -1.38
CA LEU A 490 29.36 -11.67 -2.58
C LEU A 490 29.57 -12.56 -3.82
N GLU A 491 30.48 -13.54 -3.73
CA GLU A 491 30.75 -14.48 -4.83
C GLU A 491 29.52 -15.24 -5.32
N ASN A 492 28.57 -15.57 -4.43
CA ASN A 492 27.35 -16.29 -4.78
C ASN A 492 26.22 -15.39 -5.32
N LEU A 493 26.36 -14.07 -5.20
CA LEU A 493 25.35 -13.09 -5.59
C LEU A 493 25.74 -12.29 -6.85
N LEU A 494 27.01 -12.30 -7.25
CA LEU A 494 27.52 -11.53 -8.40
C LEU A 494 26.80 -11.87 -9.72
N ASP A 495 26.45 -13.13 -9.94
CA ASP A 495 25.80 -13.63 -11.15
C ASP A 495 24.27 -13.69 -11.02
N LYS A 496 23.69 -13.06 -10.00
CA LYS A 496 22.26 -13.17 -9.68
C LYS A 496 21.54 -11.83 -9.63
N ARG A 497 20.25 -11.88 -9.97
CA ARG A 497 19.28 -10.83 -9.67
C ARG A 497 18.88 -10.94 -8.21
N ILE A 498 18.99 -9.84 -7.49
CA ILE A 498 18.65 -9.76 -6.06
C ILE A 498 17.73 -8.57 -5.81
N ILE A 499 17.07 -8.62 -4.67
CA ILE A 499 16.27 -7.53 -4.13
C ILE A 499 17.02 -6.90 -2.95
N VAL A 500 17.12 -5.58 -2.97
CA VAL A 500 17.73 -4.77 -1.91
C VAL A 500 16.74 -3.73 -1.44
N ALA A 501 16.60 -3.57 -0.13
CA ALA A 501 15.85 -2.48 0.47
C ALA A 501 16.80 -1.38 0.95
N VAL A 502 16.37 -0.11 0.83
CA VAL A 502 17.15 1.03 1.29
C VAL A 502 16.82 1.31 2.76
N ASP A 503 17.85 1.42 3.58
CA ASP A 503 17.72 1.62 5.02
C ASP A 503 17.81 3.11 5.36
N SER A 504 18.91 3.74 4.95
CA SER A 504 19.24 5.12 5.31
C SER A 504 20.20 5.75 4.32
N TRP A 505 20.28 7.08 4.36
CA TRP A 505 21.22 7.84 3.56
C TRP A 505 21.87 8.92 4.42
N ASP A 506 23.13 8.68 4.79
CA ASP A 506 23.96 9.55 5.62
C ASP A 506 24.37 10.85 4.88
N LEU A 507 24.54 11.94 5.63
CA LEU A 507 24.99 13.26 5.17
C LEU A 507 26.37 13.23 4.49
N LEU A 508 27.25 12.32 4.94
CA LEU A 508 28.61 12.18 4.44
C LEU A 508 28.72 11.15 3.31
N SER A 509 27.73 10.26 3.17
CA SER A 509 27.82 9.13 2.25
C SER A 509 27.24 9.46 0.89
N ARG A 510 28.03 9.29 -0.17
CA ARG A 510 27.56 9.51 -1.55
C ARG A 510 26.40 8.60 -1.93
N TYR A 511 26.42 7.36 -1.46
CA TYR A 511 25.43 6.32 -1.78
C TYR A 511 24.57 5.99 -0.55
N PRO A 512 23.26 5.75 -0.72
CA PRO A 512 22.45 5.21 0.36
C PRO A 512 22.96 3.84 0.81
N SER A 513 22.76 3.51 2.09
CA SER A 513 22.93 2.16 2.61
C SER A 513 21.65 1.37 2.48
N GLY A 514 21.81 0.08 2.16
CA GLY A 514 20.71 -0.88 2.14
C GLY A 514 21.17 -2.27 2.52
N HIS A 515 20.20 -3.17 2.64
CA HIS A 515 20.42 -4.57 2.99
C HIS A 515 19.80 -5.51 1.94
N TYR A 516 20.33 -6.72 1.88
CA TYR A 516 19.84 -7.77 1.00
C TYR A 516 18.50 -8.31 1.54
N VAL A 517 17.51 -8.50 0.67
CA VAL A 517 16.20 -9.06 1.04
C VAL A 517 16.07 -10.49 0.54
N ARG A 518 16.25 -10.71 -0.76
CA ARG A 518 16.18 -12.06 -1.35
C ARG A 518 16.85 -12.14 -2.71
N THR A 519 17.19 -13.36 -3.10
CA THR A 519 17.64 -13.68 -4.45
C THR A 519 16.43 -14.05 -5.30
N ILE A 520 16.40 -13.54 -6.53
CA ILE A 520 15.38 -13.89 -7.54
C ILE A 520 15.90 -15.09 -8.34
N GLY A 521 17.07 -14.97 -8.94
CA GLY A 521 17.67 -16.04 -9.75
C GLY A 521 18.89 -15.57 -10.53
N VAL A 522 19.33 -16.35 -11.52
CA VAL A 522 20.54 -16.08 -12.31
C VAL A 522 20.28 -14.99 -13.35
N ILE A 523 21.26 -14.11 -13.59
CA ILE A 523 21.14 -13.03 -14.59
C ILE A 523 20.99 -13.65 -15.99
N GLY A 524 20.01 -13.17 -16.75
CA GLY A 524 19.73 -13.66 -18.11
C GLY A 524 18.83 -14.90 -18.18
N ASP A 525 18.51 -15.51 -17.04
CA ASP A 525 17.48 -16.54 -16.96
C ASP A 525 16.08 -15.93 -17.17
N ARG A 526 15.26 -16.57 -17.99
CA ARG A 526 13.99 -16.01 -18.47
C ARG A 526 12.97 -15.86 -17.34
N GLU A 527 12.83 -16.89 -16.51
CA GLU A 527 11.93 -16.89 -15.36
C GLU A 527 12.36 -15.81 -14.36
N THR A 528 13.67 -15.67 -14.14
CA THR A 528 14.26 -14.64 -13.30
C THR A 528 13.95 -13.23 -13.79
N GLU A 529 14.21 -12.91 -15.06
CA GLU A 529 13.95 -11.58 -15.62
C GLU A 529 12.45 -11.26 -15.66
N SER A 530 11.60 -12.28 -15.89
CA SER A 530 10.14 -12.12 -15.80
C SER A 530 9.71 -11.74 -14.37
N GLU A 531 10.27 -12.38 -13.35
CA GLU A 531 9.98 -12.06 -11.95
C GLU A 531 10.50 -10.68 -11.54
N VAL A 532 11.65 -10.25 -12.06
CA VAL A 532 12.17 -8.88 -11.88
C VAL A 532 11.15 -7.86 -12.39
N VAL A 533 10.66 -8.03 -13.62
CA VAL A 533 9.67 -7.12 -14.22
C VAL A 533 8.38 -7.08 -13.40
N LEU A 534 7.89 -8.23 -12.94
CA LEU A 534 6.69 -8.30 -12.11
C LEU A 534 6.89 -7.58 -10.78
N THR A 535 8.04 -7.78 -10.12
CA THR A 535 8.34 -7.17 -8.83
C THR A 535 8.53 -5.65 -8.93
N GLU A 536 9.24 -5.15 -9.95
CA GLU A 536 9.45 -3.71 -10.15
C GLU A 536 8.16 -2.94 -10.43
N ASN A 537 7.16 -3.60 -11.01
CA ASN A 537 5.86 -3.00 -11.33
C ASN A 537 4.80 -3.31 -10.25
N ASP A 538 5.21 -3.84 -9.09
CA ASP A 538 4.33 -4.20 -7.96
C ASP A 538 3.18 -5.14 -8.37
N ILE A 539 3.48 -6.10 -9.27
CA ILE A 539 2.52 -7.10 -9.74
C ILE A 539 2.65 -8.36 -8.89
N ASP A 540 1.61 -8.66 -8.12
CA ASP A 540 1.57 -9.88 -7.30
C ASP A 540 1.40 -11.13 -8.18
N SER A 541 2.47 -11.92 -8.27
CA SER A 541 2.51 -13.17 -9.03
C SER A 541 2.33 -14.43 -8.16
N ARG A 542 2.09 -14.25 -6.86
CA ARG A 542 1.91 -15.35 -5.90
C ARG A 542 0.62 -16.14 -6.18
N PRO A 543 0.60 -17.44 -5.84
CA PRO A 543 -0.60 -18.24 -5.96
C PRO A 543 -1.69 -17.75 -5.01
N PHE A 544 -2.96 -17.94 -5.41
CA PHE A 544 -4.12 -17.63 -4.57
C PHE A 544 -4.10 -18.43 -3.26
N THR A 545 -4.47 -17.77 -2.15
CA THR A 545 -4.51 -18.41 -0.83
C THR A 545 -5.66 -19.41 -0.71
N SER A 546 -5.58 -20.33 0.26
CA SER A 546 -6.66 -21.29 0.52
C SER A 546 -7.98 -20.62 0.92
N GLN A 547 -7.93 -19.46 1.57
CA GLN A 547 -9.11 -18.66 1.91
C GLN A 547 -9.81 -18.15 0.65
N VAL A 548 -9.05 -17.65 -0.33
CA VAL A 548 -9.59 -17.22 -1.63
C VAL A 548 -10.18 -18.41 -2.39
N LEU A 549 -9.46 -19.53 -2.44
CA LEU A 549 -9.92 -20.74 -3.13
C LEU A 549 -11.18 -21.35 -2.49
N SER A 550 -11.37 -21.18 -1.17
CA SER A 550 -12.57 -21.65 -0.46
C SER A 550 -13.85 -20.90 -0.85
N CYS A 551 -13.73 -19.73 -1.49
CA CYS A 551 -14.87 -18.97 -2.01
C CYS A 551 -15.37 -19.51 -3.37
N LEU A 552 -14.62 -20.40 -4.02
CA LEU A 552 -15.02 -20.95 -5.31
C LEU A 552 -16.18 -21.96 -5.14
N PRO A 553 -17.11 -22.03 -6.10
CA PRO A 553 -18.13 -23.07 -6.10
C PRO A 553 -17.49 -24.46 -6.25
N PRO A 554 -18.15 -25.52 -5.77
CA PRO A 554 -17.64 -26.87 -5.93
C PRO A 554 -17.53 -27.24 -7.41
N LEU A 555 -16.40 -27.85 -7.77
CA LEU A 555 -16.14 -28.35 -9.12
C LEU A 555 -16.47 -29.85 -9.22
N PRO A 556 -17.02 -30.34 -10.35
CA PRO A 556 -17.40 -29.59 -11.55
C PRO A 556 -18.67 -28.76 -11.34
N TRP A 557 -18.70 -27.55 -11.89
CA TRP A 557 -19.85 -26.64 -11.80
C TRP A 557 -20.70 -26.71 -13.08
N SER A 558 -22.02 -26.61 -12.92
CA SER A 558 -22.99 -26.57 -14.02
C SER A 558 -24.18 -25.70 -13.64
N VAL A 559 -24.88 -25.15 -14.63
CA VAL A 559 -26.09 -24.34 -14.42
C VAL A 559 -27.15 -25.18 -13.71
N SER A 560 -27.63 -24.70 -12.56
CA SER A 560 -28.61 -25.42 -11.76
C SER A 560 -30.04 -25.18 -12.23
N PHE A 561 -30.99 -26.02 -11.79
CA PHE A 561 -32.41 -25.76 -12.01
C PHE A 561 -32.88 -24.46 -11.33
N GLU A 562 -32.26 -24.09 -10.21
CA GLU A 562 -32.55 -22.84 -9.50
C GLU A 562 -32.13 -21.62 -10.31
N ASP A 563 -30.98 -21.69 -11.00
CA ASP A 563 -30.51 -20.64 -11.92
C ASP A 563 -31.47 -20.47 -13.10
N LEU A 564 -31.99 -21.57 -13.66
CA LEU A 564 -32.96 -21.56 -14.76
C LEU A 564 -34.35 -21.06 -14.32
N ALA A 565 -34.73 -21.33 -13.07
CA ALA A 565 -36.01 -20.90 -12.51
C ALA A 565 -35.97 -19.44 -12.01
N ASN A 566 -34.79 -18.81 -11.96
CA ASN A 566 -34.63 -17.46 -11.47
C ASN A 566 -35.30 -16.44 -12.42
N PRO A 567 -36.32 -15.67 -11.98
CA PRO A 567 -37.06 -14.76 -12.84
C PRO A 567 -36.23 -13.57 -13.36
N ILE A 568 -35.07 -13.30 -12.75
CA ILE A 568 -34.14 -12.25 -13.19
C ILE A 568 -33.29 -12.73 -14.38
N ARG A 569 -33.14 -14.05 -14.55
CA ARG A 569 -32.34 -14.66 -15.63
C ARG A 569 -33.23 -15.04 -16.80
N GLN A 570 -32.92 -14.52 -17.98
CA GLN A 570 -33.57 -14.93 -19.21
C GLN A 570 -32.90 -16.17 -19.82
N ASP A 571 -33.69 -17.14 -20.23
CA ASP A 571 -33.20 -18.30 -21.00
C ASP A 571 -32.97 -17.91 -22.47
N LEU A 572 -31.71 -17.81 -22.88
CA LEU A 572 -31.27 -17.46 -24.23
C LEU A 572 -30.56 -18.62 -24.92
N ARG A 573 -30.60 -19.84 -24.35
CA ARG A 573 -29.87 -21.03 -24.87
C ARG A 573 -30.28 -21.45 -26.29
N ARG A 574 -31.43 -20.98 -26.78
CA ARG A 574 -31.94 -21.25 -28.13
C ARG A 574 -31.34 -20.31 -29.19
N ILE A 575 -30.72 -19.21 -28.76
CA ILE A 575 -30.09 -18.24 -29.66
C ILE A 575 -28.74 -18.80 -30.09
N ARG A 576 -28.40 -18.60 -31.38
CA ARG A 576 -27.11 -19.00 -31.93
C ARG A 576 -26.04 -17.98 -31.54
N VAL A 577 -25.41 -18.22 -30.41
CA VAL A 577 -24.30 -17.43 -29.88
C VAL A 577 -22.97 -18.09 -30.25
N PHE A 578 -21.91 -17.33 -30.53
CA PHE A 578 -20.54 -17.84 -30.75
C PHE A 578 -19.48 -16.86 -30.27
N SER A 579 -18.31 -17.31 -29.84
CA SER A 579 -17.19 -16.41 -29.46
C SER A 579 -16.15 -16.29 -30.58
N VAL A 580 -15.43 -15.17 -30.61
CA VAL A 580 -14.30 -14.93 -31.53
C VAL A 580 -13.12 -14.38 -30.75
N ASP A 581 -12.08 -15.19 -30.60
CA ASP A 581 -10.98 -14.96 -29.68
C ASP A 581 -9.61 -15.12 -30.37
N PRO A 582 -8.52 -14.56 -29.80
CA PRO A 582 -7.17 -14.88 -30.24
C PRO A 582 -6.85 -16.38 -30.12
N PRO A 583 -5.95 -16.93 -30.96
CA PRO A 583 -5.50 -18.31 -30.82
C PRO A 583 -4.92 -18.57 -29.42
N GLY A 584 -5.37 -19.65 -28.77
CA GLY A 584 -4.90 -20.02 -27.41
C GLY A 584 -5.58 -19.29 -26.26
N CYS A 585 -6.60 -18.46 -26.53
CA CYS A 585 -7.43 -17.85 -25.49
C CYS A 585 -8.16 -18.95 -24.68
N THR A 586 -8.17 -18.81 -23.34
CA THR A 586 -8.80 -19.76 -22.41
C THR A 586 -9.89 -19.11 -21.56
N ASP A 587 -9.76 -17.81 -21.33
CA ASP A 587 -10.65 -16.90 -20.63
C ASP A 587 -11.59 -16.21 -21.64
N ILE A 588 -12.56 -16.98 -22.11
CA ILE A 588 -13.55 -16.51 -23.09
C ILE A 588 -14.60 -15.67 -22.35
N ASP A 589 -14.37 -14.36 -22.33
CA ASP A 589 -15.24 -13.41 -21.63
C ASP A 589 -16.47 -13.03 -22.44
N ASP A 590 -16.40 -13.14 -23.77
CA ASP A 590 -17.41 -12.63 -24.67
C ASP A 590 -17.91 -13.60 -25.74
N ALA A 591 -19.20 -13.48 -26.08
CA ALA A 591 -19.81 -14.23 -27.16
C ALA A 591 -20.88 -13.39 -27.90
N LEU A 592 -21.09 -13.59 -29.18
CA LEU A 592 -21.88 -12.71 -30.06
C LEU A 592 -23.04 -13.46 -30.71
N HIS A 593 -24.12 -12.73 -31.02
CA HIS A 593 -25.19 -13.21 -31.90
C HIS A 593 -25.82 -12.06 -32.71
N CYS A 594 -26.41 -12.40 -33.85
CA CYS A 594 -27.21 -11.50 -34.68
C CYS A 594 -28.37 -12.28 -35.29
N THR A 595 -29.61 -11.82 -35.06
CA THR A 595 -30.84 -12.45 -35.55
C THR A 595 -31.67 -11.43 -36.33
N ALA A 596 -32.04 -11.74 -37.57
CA ALA A 596 -32.96 -10.90 -38.34
C ALA A 596 -34.38 -10.97 -37.77
N LEU A 597 -35.01 -9.81 -37.58
CA LEU A 597 -36.37 -9.69 -37.06
C LEU A 597 -37.40 -9.56 -38.21
N PRO A 598 -38.66 -9.96 -37.99
CA PRO A 598 -39.71 -9.90 -39.03
C PRO A 598 -40.02 -8.49 -39.54
N ASN A 599 -39.68 -7.45 -38.78
CA ASN A 599 -39.88 -6.04 -39.13
C ASN A 599 -38.76 -5.47 -40.03
N GLY A 600 -37.76 -6.28 -40.41
CA GLY A 600 -36.60 -5.85 -41.20
C GLY A 600 -35.43 -5.30 -40.39
N ASN A 601 -35.59 -5.21 -39.06
CA ASN A 601 -34.50 -4.86 -38.13
C ASN A 601 -33.69 -6.10 -37.76
N PHE A 602 -32.63 -5.90 -36.98
CA PHE A 602 -31.80 -6.97 -36.41
C PHE A 602 -31.83 -6.90 -34.89
N GLU A 603 -31.96 -8.05 -34.23
CA GLU A 603 -31.67 -8.22 -32.81
C GLU A 603 -30.20 -8.64 -32.67
N VAL A 604 -29.42 -7.83 -31.95
CA VAL A 604 -27.98 -8.02 -31.79
C VAL A 604 -27.61 -7.86 -30.33
N GLY A 605 -26.84 -8.77 -29.73
CA GLY A 605 -26.50 -8.69 -28.29
C GLY A 605 -25.13 -8.05 -28.02
N VAL A 606 -25.00 -6.85 -27.40
CA VAL A 606 -23.86 -5.87 -27.47
C VAL A 606 -23.28 -5.27 -26.17
N ARG A 607 -21.95 -5.17 -25.99
CA ARG A 607 -21.36 -4.35 -24.89
C ARG A 607 -21.39 -2.84 -25.20
N GLU A 608 -21.90 -2.02 -24.28
CA GLU A 608 -21.57 -0.59 -24.21
C GLU A 608 -20.27 -0.43 -23.41
N GLY A 609 -19.21 0.08 -24.02
CA GLY A 609 -17.92 0.14 -23.33
C GLY A 609 -16.78 0.84 -24.07
N ALA A 610 -17.05 2.02 -24.64
CA ALA A 610 -16.13 3.17 -24.74
C ALA A 610 -16.83 4.36 -25.43
N LEU A 611 -17.94 4.86 -24.89
CA LEU A 611 -18.48 6.17 -25.25
C LEU A 611 -19.31 6.74 -24.09
N LEU A 612 -18.65 6.93 -22.94
CA LEU A 612 -19.14 7.89 -21.96
C LEU A 612 -18.96 9.30 -22.55
N LYS A 613 -20.05 9.82 -23.11
CA LYS A 613 -20.48 11.23 -23.19
C LYS A 613 -19.37 12.29 -23.14
N GLY A 614 -19.20 13.04 -24.24
CA GLY A 614 -18.53 14.34 -24.16
C GLY A 614 -18.00 14.98 -25.45
N VAL A 615 -18.66 14.84 -26.61
CA VAL A 615 -18.34 15.71 -27.75
C VAL A 615 -19.63 16.32 -28.29
N SER A 616 -19.94 17.52 -27.81
CA SER A 616 -20.90 18.41 -28.45
C SER A 616 -20.26 18.91 -29.74
N VAL A 617 -20.52 18.25 -30.87
CA VAL A 617 -20.16 18.82 -32.18
C VAL A 617 -21.13 19.95 -32.47
N LYS A 618 -20.66 21.19 -32.27
CA LYS A 618 -21.30 22.38 -32.85
C LYS A 618 -21.19 22.24 -34.37
N VAL A 619 -22.32 21.98 -35.03
CA VAL A 619 -22.44 22.10 -36.48
C VAL A 619 -22.55 23.60 -36.79
N GLU A 620 -21.45 24.22 -37.21
CA GLU A 620 -21.52 25.51 -37.90
C GLU A 620 -21.95 25.28 -39.36
N PRO A 621 -22.80 26.14 -39.95
CA PRO A 621 -23.24 25.99 -41.32
C PRO A 621 -22.07 26.28 -42.29
N PRO A 622 -22.04 25.63 -43.47
CA PRO A 622 -20.92 25.74 -44.40
C PRO A 622 -20.83 27.15 -44.98
N ARG A 623 -19.61 27.72 -44.98
CA ARG A 623 -19.28 28.87 -45.82
C ARG A 623 -19.10 28.39 -47.25
N GLU A 624 -19.83 29.03 -48.16
CA GLU A 624 -19.72 28.81 -49.60
C GLU A 624 -18.31 29.13 -50.12
N GLY A 625 -17.80 28.25 -50.99
CA GLY A 625 -16.80 28.60 -51.99
C GLY A 625 -15.53 27.74 -51.99
N GLY A 626 -15.31 27.00 -53.09
CA GLY A 626 -13.98 26.54 -53.49
C GLY A 626 -13.88 25.09 -53.94
N LEU A 627 -13.82 24.88 -55.25
CA LEU A 627 -13.81 23.60 -55.98
C LEU A 627 -12.61 22.66 -55.70
N SER A 628 -12.93 21.37 -55.91
CA SER A 628 -12.13 20.26 -56.48
C SER A 628 -10.99 19.63 -55.66
N ASN A 629 -11.25 18.44 -55.10
CA ASN A 629 -10.67 17.19 -55.60
C ASN A 629 -11.44 15.97 -55.02
N PHE A 630 -11.93 15.11 -55.89
CA PHE A 630 -12.62 13.86 -55.56
C PHE A 630 -11.63 12.85 -54.96
N ALA A 631 -11.80 12.54 -53.68
CA ALA A 631 -11.37 11.27 -53.10
C ALA A 631 -12.61 10.67 -52.39
N ASN A 632 -13.04 9.49 -52.84
CA ASN A 632 -14.15 8.74 -52.25
C ASN A 632 -13.91 8.50 -50.75
N PRO A 633 -14.84 8.84 -49.85
CA PRO A 633 -14.87 8.31 -48.49
C PRO A 633 -15.90 7.18 -48.44
N SER A 634 -15.54 5.98 -48.87
CA SER A 634 -16.37 4.78 -48.71
C SER A 634 -15.58 3.71 -47.96
N THR A 635 -15.26 3.98 -46.70
CA THR A 635 -15.00 2.98 -45.65
C THR A 635 -14.92 3.71 -44.31
N LEU A 636 -16.09 4.08 -43.78
CA LEU A 636 -16.22 4.29 -42.33
C LEU A 636 -16.46 2.91 -41.73
N THR A 637 -15.37 2.25 -41.36
CA THR A 637 -15.40 0.98 -40.62
C THR A 637 -15.82 1.31 -39.19
N THR A 638 -17.13 1.39 -38.93
CA THR A 638 -17.66 1.29 -37.58
C THR A 638 -17.46 -0.16 -37.13
N ASN A 639 -16.36 -0.41 -36.42
CA ASN A 639 -16.12 -1.69 -35.73
C ASN A 639 -17.18 -1.84 -34.63
N LEU A 640 -18.32 -2.43 -34.98
CA LEU A 640 -19.41 -2.74 -34.07
C LEU A 640 -19.28 -4.21 -33.66
N GLN A 641 -18.73 -4.47 -32.47
CA GLN A 641 -18.49 -5.82 -31.93
C GLN A 641 -19.14 -5.94 -30.55
N VAL A 642 -19.87 -7.04 -30.32
CA VAL A 642 -21.18 -6.94 -29.66
C VAL A 642 -21.52 -8.27 -28.94
N ARG A 643 -21.58 -8.27 -27.59
CA ARG A 643 -21.24 -9.40 -26.69
C ARG A 643 -22.28 -9.74 -25.57
N ASP A 644 -22.59 -11.03 -25.37
CA ASP A 644 -22.86 -11.68 -24.08
C ASP A 644 -21.57 -11.70 -23.25
N ILE A 645 -21.62 -11.26 -21.98
CA ILE A 645 -20.44 -11.18 -21.11
C ILE A 645 -20.54 -12.22 -20.00
N ALA A 646 -19.44 -12.89 -19.66
CA ALA A 646 -19.39 -13.80 -18.51
C ALA A 646 -19.95 -13.16 -17.22
N ASP A 647 -20.91 -13.82 -16.55
CA ASP A 647 -21.54 -13.29 -15.33
C ASP A 647 -20.70 -13.57 -14.07
N VAL A 648 -19.50 -12.96 -14.01
CA VAL A 648 -18.57 -13.09 -12.88
C VAL A 648 -19.21 -12.64 -11.56
N THR A 649 -20.15 -11.69 -11.60
CA THR A 649 -20.85 -11.18 -10.41
C THR A 649 -21.71 -12.22 -9.70
N ASN A 650 -22.01 -13.34 -10.36
CA ASN A 650 -22.68 -14.48 -9.72
C ASN A 650 -21.77 -15.24 -8.75
N PHE A 651 -20.45 -15.15 -8.93
CA PHE A 651 -19.47 -15.97 -8.20
C PHE A 651 -18.57 -15.14 -7.28
N VAL A 652 -18.31 -13.88 -7.65
CA VAL A 652 -17.52 -12.95 -6.83
C VAL A 652 -18.49 -12.02 -6.10
N HIS A 653 -18.46 -12.05 -4.77
CA HIS A 653 -19.35 -11.26 -3.92
C HIS A 653 -18.58 -10.23 -3.10
N PRO A 654 -19.14 -9.01 -2.90
CA PRO A 654 -18.45 -7.94 -2.17
C PRO A 654 -18.02 -8.34 -0.75
N GLY A 655 -16.79 -7.99 -0.38
CA GLY A 655 -16.23 -8.23 0.96
C GLY A 655 -15.91 -9.70 1.27
N THR A 656 -15.84 -10.55 0.24
CA THR A 656 -15.26 -11.89 0.37
C THR A 656 -13.74 -11.82 0.16
N PRO A 657 -12.95 -12.79 0.71
CA PRO A 657 -11.51 -12.84 0.43
C PRO A 657 -11.16 -12.85 -1.05
N LEU A 658 -12.01 -13.45 -1.90
CA LEU A 658 -11.85 -13.46 -3.36
C LEU A 658 -12.01 -12.06 -3.97
N ASP A 659 -12.95 -11.26 -3.47
CA ASP A 659 -13.16 -9.87 -3.90
C ASP A 659 -12.03 -8.95 -3.46
N ASP A 660 -11.55 -9.11 -2.22
CA ASP A 660 -10.41 -8.36 -1.69
C ASP A 660 -9.13 -8.64 -2.50
N GLU A 661 -8.86 -9.91 -2.81
CA GLU A 661 -7.71 -10.32 -3.63
C GLU A 661 -7.83 -9.82 -5.08
N ALA A 662 -9.01 -9.93 -5.69
CA ALA A 662 -9.25 -9.42 -7.04
C ALA A 662 -9.07 -7.89 -7.10
N THR A 663 -9.53 -7.18 -6.07
CA THR A 663 -9.36 -5.72 -5.92
C THR A 663 -7.89 -5.34 -5.78
N GLN A 664 -7.11 -6.11 -5.01
CA GLN A 664 -5.67 -5.88 -4.86
C GLN A 664 -4.91 -6.10 -6.17
N ARG A 665 -5.25 -7.16 -6.93
CA ARG A 665 -4.63 -7.43 -8.24
C ARG A 665 -5.06 -6.44 -9.31
N GLY A 666 -6.31 -5.96 -9.26
CA GLY A 666 -6.88 -4.93 -10.13
C GLY A 666 -7.13 -5.35 -11.59
N THR A 667 -6.20 -6.10 -12.20
CA THR A 667 -6.29 -6.60 -13.57
C THR A 667 -5.46 -7.88 -13.75
N SER A 668 -5.83 -8.71 -14.72
CA SER A 668 -4.93 -9.76 -15.21
C SER A 668 -3.80 -9.10 -16.01
N VAL A 669 -2.55 -9.54 -15.78
CA VAL A 669 -1.37 -9.01 -16.47
C VAL A 669 -0.88 -10.03 -17.48
N TYR A 670 -0.71 -9.59 -18.73
CA TYR A 670 -0.25 -10.43 -19.84
C TYR A 670 1.22 -10.15 -20.14
N LEU A 671 2.05 -11.18 -19.96
CA LEU A 671 3.43 -11.23 -20.44
C LEU A 671 3.48 -12.05 -21.73
N VAL A 672 4.63 -12.05 -22.41
CA VAL A 672 4.82 -12.78 -23.68
C VAL A 672 4.49 -14.27 -23.56
N GLU A 673 4.83 -14.90 -22.43
CA GLU A 673 4.66 -16.35 -22.25
C GLU A 673 3.70 -16.73 -21.12
N ARG A 674 3.33 -15.78 -20.26
CA ARG A 674 2.57 -16.05 -19.05
C ARG A 674 1.51 -14.99 -18.83
N ARG A 675 0.35 -15.43 -18.36
CA ARG A 675 -0.71 -14.58 -17.81
C ARG A 675 -0.67 -14.68 -16.28
N ILE A 676 -0.72 -13.54 -15.59
CA ILE A 676 -0.95 -13.45 -14.16
C ILE A 676 -2.43 -13.13 -13.97
N ASP A 677 -3.17 -14.10 -13.43
CA ASP A 677 -4.63 -14.00 -13.35
C ASP A 677 -5.08 -13.09 -12.19
N MET A 678 -6.08 -12.24 -12.45
CA MET A 678 -6.81 -11.49 -11.42
C MET A 678 -7.69 -12.40 -10.55
N LEU A 679 -8.31 -13.41 -11.17
CA LEU A 679 -9.21 -14.36 -10.53
C LEU A 679 -8.67 -15.79 -10.69
N PRO A 680 -9.00 -16.73 -9.79
CA PRO A 680 -8.51 -18.10 -9.88
C PRO A 680 -8.87 -18.79 -11.20
N LYS A 681 -7.94 -19.57 -11.76
CA LYS A 681 -8.10 -20.30 -13.03
C LYS A 681 -9.40 -21.11 -13.16
N PRO A 682 -9.89 -21.83 -12.14
CA PRO A 682 -11.17 -22.53 -12.28
C PRO A 682 -12.35 -21.59 -12.58
N LEU A 683 -12.28 -20.35 -12.09
CA LEU A 683 -13.31 -19.35 -12.35
C LEU A 683 -13.14 -18.75 -13.76
N THR A 684 -11.93 -18.32 -14.12
CA THR A 684 -11.67 -17.62 -15.40
C THR A 684 -11.67 -18.54 -16.61
N GLU A 685 -11.03 -19.71 -16.50
CA GLU A 685 -10.82 -20.60 -17.65
C GLU A 685 -12.03 -21.53 -17.86
N ASP A 686 -12.84 -21.82 -16.83
CA ASP A 686 -13.94 -22.81 -16.91
C ASP A 686 -15.34 -22.28 -16.56
N ILE A 687 -15.57 -21.86 -15.31
CA ILE A 687 -16.92 -21.54 -14.81
C ILE A 687 -17.51 -20.32 -15.52
N CYS A 688 -16.72 -19.26 -15.67
CA CYS A 688 -17.15 -18.01 -16.31
C CYS A 688 -16.92 -18.03 -17.82
N ALA A 689 -15.93 -18.79 -18.31
CA ALA A 689 -15.61 -18.86 -19.73
C ALA A 689 -16.81 -19.37 -20.56
N LEU A 690 -17.18 -18.61 -21.58
CA LEU A 690 -18.31 -18.88 -22.49
C LEU A 690 -17.97 -19.95 -23.55
N ARG A 691 -17.50 -21.11 -23.07
CA ARG A 691 -17.05 -22.25 -23.88
C ARG A 691 -18.16 -22.80 -24.79
N ALA A 692 -17.76 -23.25 -25.98
CA ALA A 692 -18.65 -23.92 -26.92
C ALA A 692 -19.32 -25.17 -26.32
N ASP A 693 -20.59 -25.37 -26.67
CA ASP A 693 -21.45 -26.47 -26.27
C ASP A 693 -21.71 -26.67 -24.77
N VAL A 694 -21.37 -25.68 -23.94
CA VAL A 694 -21.64 -25.70 -22.50
C VAL A 694 -22.57 -24.57 -22.09
N GLU A 695 -23.51 -24.87 -21.19
CA GLU A 695 -24.39 -23.85 -20.62
C GLU A 695 -23.59 -22.98 -19.62
N ARG A 696 -23.72 -21.66 -19.76
CA ARG A 696 -23.00 -20.67 -18.97
C ARG A 696 -23.89 -19.50 -18.59
N LEU A 697 -23.63 -18.93 -17.42
CA LEU A 697 -24.29 -17.70 -16.97
C LEU A 697 -23.62 -16.52 -17.65
N ALA A 698 -24.45 -15.65 -18.23
CA ALA A 698 -23.99 -14.44 -18.87
C ALA A 698 -24.80 -13.22 -18.40
N PHE A 699 -24.24 -12.05 -18.64
CA PHE A 699 -24.94 -10.79 -18.63
C PHE A 699 -25.10 -10.37 -20.09
N SER A 700 -26.33 -10.38 -20.57
CA SER A 700 -26.67 -10.05 -21.94
C SER A 700 -27.16 -8.62 -22.02
N VAL A 701 -26.61 -7.90 -22.98
CA VAL A 701 -27.12 -6.62 -23.44
C VAL A 701 -27.66 -6.86 -24.84
N ILE A 702 -28.89 -6.46 -25.14
CA ILE A 702 -29.58 -6.79 -26.39
C ILE A 702 -30.11 -5.50 -27.00
N TRP A 703 -29.75 -5.25 -28.26
CA TRP A 703 -30.20 -4.12 -29.05
C TRP A 703 -31.10 -4.57 -30.18
N GLU A 704 -32.10 -3.74 -30.48
CA GLU A 704 -32.77 -3.76 -31.77
C GLU A 704 -32.15 -2.66 -32.64
N MET A 705 -31.70 -3.02 -33.85
CA MET A 705 -30.96 -2.14 -34.74
C MET A 705 -31.54 -2.12 -36.15
N THR A 706 -31.46 -0.98 -36.83
CA THR A 706 -31.74 -0.88 -38.26
C THR A 706 -30.63 -1.54 -39.10
N PRO A 707 -30.87 -1.83 -40.39
CA PRO A 707 -29.80 -2.24 -41.32
C PRO A 707 -28.64 -1.24 -41.42
N GLU A 708 -28.89 0.03 -41.14
CA GLU A 708 -27.89 1.11 -41.10
C GLU A 708 -27.13 1.21 -39.75
N ALA A 709 -27.33 0.23 -38.87
CA ALA A 709 -26.72 0.16 -37.54
C ALA A 709 -27.15 1.28 -36.57
N GLU A 710 -28.35 1.84 -36.75
CA GLU A 710 -28.94 2.77 -35.78
C GLU A 710 -29.65 1.98 -34.67
N ILE A 711 -29.37 2.33 -33.40
CA ILE A 711 -29.96 1.67 -32.24
C ILE A 711 -31.39 2.18 -32.03
N ILE A 712 -32.37 1.28 -32.11
CA ILE A 712 -33.79 1.56 -31.88
C ILE A 712 -34.13 1.37 -30.41
N SER A 713 -33.70 0.25 -29.82
CA SER A 713 -33.97 -0.07 -28.42
C SER A 713 -32.83 -0.86 -27.78
N THR A 714 -32.75 -0.82 -26.45
CA THR A 714 -31.71 -1.48 -25.66
C THR A 714 -32.31 -2.15 -24.43
N ARG A 715 -31.83 -3.35 -24.12
CA ARG A 715 -32.27 -4.18 -23.00
C ARG A 715 -31.06 -4.80 -22.30
N PHE A 716 -31.06 -4.77 -20.98
CA PHE A 716 -30.02 -5.38 -20.14
C PHE A 716 -30.64 -6.48 -19.29
N THR A 717 -30.07 -7.68 -19.29
CA THR A 717 -30.63 -8.81 -18.55
C THR A 717 -29.53 -9.81 -18.17
N LYS A 718 -29.64 -10.40 -16.98
CA LYS A 718 -28.88 -11.62 -16.71
C LYS A 718 -29.47 -12.75 -17.54
N SER A 719 -28.65 -13.67 -18.00
CA SER A 719 -29.09 -14.71 -18.92
C SER A 719 -28.37 -16.03 -18.69
N VAL A 720 -28.90 -17.06 -19.34
CA VAL A 720 -28.26 -18.35 -19.52
C VAL A 720 -28.11 -18.56 -21.02
N ILE A 721 -26.87 -18.76 -21.47
CA ILE A 721 -26.55 -18.99 -22.88
C ILE A 721 -25.87 -20.34 -23.05
N LYS A 722 -25.83 -20.80 -24.30
CA LYS A 722 -25.03 -21.95 -24.73
C LYS A 722 -24.33 -21.55 -26.02
N SER A 723 -23.02 -21.30 -25.95
CA SER A 723 -22.24 -20.93 -27.12
C SER A 723 -22.21 -22.11 -28.11
N CYS A 724 -22.50 -21.86 -29.38
CA CYS A 724 -22.50 -22.86 -30.43
C CYS A 724 -21.09 -23.13 -30.97
N ALA A 725 -20.18 -22.17 -30.83
CA ALA A 725 -18.82 -22.28 -31.32
C ALA A 725 -17.88 -21.27 -30.62
N THR A 726 -16.62 -21.64 -30.52
CA THR A 726 -15.51 -20.77 -30.11
C THR A 726 -14.55 -20.71 -31.28
N LEU A 727 -14.38 -19.53 -31.88
CA LEU A 727 -13.66 -19.35 -33.14
C LEU A 727 -12.42 -18.49 -32.94
N SER A 728 -11.36 -18.78 -33.68
CA SER A 728 -10.29 -17.81 -33.87
C SER A 728 -10.67 -16.74 -34.89
N TYR A 729 -10.00 -15.57 -34.85
CA TYR A 729 -10.18 -14.54 -35.88
C TYR A 729 -10.00 -15.07 -37.31
N VAL A 730 -9.03 -15.96 -37.52
CA VAL A 730 -8.75 -16.55 -38.84
C VAL A 730 -9.89 -17.47 -39.28
N GLU A 731 -10.43 -18.29 -38.38
CA GLU A 731 -11.57 -19.17 -38.67
C GLU A 731 -12.85 -18.38 -38.92
N ALA A 732 -13.10 -17.33 -38.13
CA ALA A 732 -14.25 -16.45 -38.32
C ALA A 732 -14.19 -15.78 -39.69
N GLN A 733 -13.04 -15.20 -40.06
CA GLN A 733 -12.84 -14.57 -41.36
C GLN A 733 -12.99 -15.57 -42.51
N ALA A 734 -12.39 -16.76 -42.38
CA ALA A 734 -12.51 -17.81 -43.38
C ALA A 734 -13.97 -18.24 -43.62
N ARG A 735 -14.79 -18.32 -42.56
CA ARG A 735 -16.24 -18.61 -42.71
C ARG A 735 -17.02 -17.45 -43.32
N MET A 736 -16.62 -16.21 -43.07
CA MET A 736 -17.24 -15.04 -43.71
C MET A 736 -16.94 -14.98 -45.21
N ASP A 737 -15.74 -15.39 -45.63
CA ASP A 737 -15.30 -15.32 -47.02
C ASP A 737 -15.78 -16.52 -47.86
N ASP A 738 -16.16 -17.63 -47.22
CA ASP A 738 -16.66 -18.83 -47.91
C ASP A 738 -18.11 -18.63 -48.40
N ARG A 739 -18.26 -18.47 -49.72
CA ARG A 739 -19.55 -18.32 -50.40
C ARG A 739 -20.49 -19.53 -50.28
N CYS A 740 -20.02 -20.66 -49.74
CA CYS A 740 -20.89 -21.81 -49.46
C CYS A 740 -21.68 -21.68 -48.15
N TYR A 741 -21.34 -20.72 -47.28
CA TYR A 741 -21.97 -20.50 -45.97
C TYR A 741 -22.90 -19.27 -45.92
N ILE A 742 -22.89 -18.42 -46.95
CA ILE A 742 -23.79 -17.27 -47.16
C ILE A 742 -25.01 -17.75 -47.96
#